data_AF-A0A450SJI4-F1
#
_entry.id   AF-A0A450SJI4-F1
#
_cell.length_a   1.000
_cell.length_b   1.000
_cell.length_c   1.000
_cell.angle_alpha   90.00
_cell.angle_beta   90.00
_cell.angle_gamma   90.00
#
_symmetry.space_group_name_H-M   'P 1'
#
loop_
_entity.id
_entity.type
_entity.pdbx_description
1 polymer ?
#
loop_
_entity_poly.entity_id
_entity_poly.type
_entity_poly.pdbx_seq_one_letter_code
_entity_poly.pdbx_strand_id
1 'polypeptide(L)'
;MSERNMVVIDGNEAAAYIAYLTNEIITIYPITPSSPMGELADGWATSNIPNLWGTIPQVVEMQSEAGVAGALHGALQAGSLTTSFTASQGLLLMIPNLYKIAGELTPTVLHVSSRTLGSHGLSIFGDHSDVMACRATGYAMLCASSVQEVMDFALIAQGATLESRVPVLHFFDGFRTSHEVNTVHKLEREIIHALIDDALVTAHRNHGLSPDRPVIRGTTQNSDVFFQSREASNPFYQRMPEIFQAKMDKFAALTGRHYRLFEYVGHPEADRVIILMGSGVGAAEETVRHLVKRGERVGLVKVRLYRPFDSASLLASIPDSVKKIGVLDRTKEPGADGEPLYKDVLGAFATAYSEGARSNLPRIVGGRYGIASKEFTPGMVKGILEELAGDDPRNSFTVGIVDDVTNNNLDWEAGFRTDAAQETTNYVFFGLGSDGTVSANKNSIKIINEETDKFSQGYFEYDSKKAGAVTTSHLRFGPNPIDSTYLIGKGEANLVACHQPVFLDRYDMLDMAAEGGVFLLNSQIPPESVWQVLPRRMQQQIIDKHLDFYVVDAYGIAGQAGMGQRINTIMQICFFAISGILDSGQANEKIKEMVTKTYGRKARHLIEKNFAALDSALDGLHKIEVPKEVSSTFEKSPPVSPDAPAFVRQITGAIIAGLGNELPVSRLPIDGTWPVGTATWEKRNLALALPKWEPKLCSHCGKCPLVCPHGAIRSKLFPVALTEKAPEHFQHIQIKGKDFESGLHISYQVAPDDCTGCGLCVEVCPIRDKESSKRKALNMTDSKAYHEQERANWDFFVSLPEYDRTAVKKNTLKGAMLLQPLFEFSGACVGCGETPYIKLATQLFGDRMVIANATGCSSVYCGNLPTTPFTTNPDGRGPAWCNSLFEDNAEFGLGIRVSLDKQAERARELLTVLQSDVGGELATAIIDSKQQTEAEIFEQRERIALLKGRLDKINRAEARSLFTISDNLIKKSVWLIGGDGWAYDIGFGGLDHVLASGCNVNILILDTEVYSNTGGQTSKATPIGAIAKFSASGKPIKKKDLSLMAMTYGNVYVAQVAFGAKDIQTLRAFMEAESYDGPSLLIAYSPCIAHGIDMTNNLRQQELAVNSGHWPLFRYDPRRAEQGENPLHMDSPKPSVPYTDFAATETRFNMLAHTNPEDAERYSREAQHIISLRYRWYTQLARLAVGEGEGDDR
;
A
#
# COMPACT_ATOMS: atom_id res chain seq x y z
N MET A 1 -7.51 23.91 -38.19
CA MET A 1 -7.19 22.82 -37.25
C MET A 1 -5.69 22.93 -36.98
N SER A 2 -5.33 23.57 -35.87
CA SER A 2 -3.93 23.71 -35.42
C SER A 2 -3.34 22.34 -35.10
N GLU A 3 -2.01 22.25 -35.17
CA GLU A 3 -1.19 21.08 -34.82
C GLU A 3 -1.73 20.39 -33.55
N ARG A 4 -1.88 19.06 -33.61
CA ARG A 4 -2.47 18.23 -32.55
C ARG A 4 -1.71 18.41 -31.22
N ASN A 5 -2.27 19.12 -30.25
CA ASN A 5 -1.76 19.22 -28.86
C ASN A 5 -2.08 17.93 -28.07
N MET A 6 -1.51 16.81 -28.51
CA MET A 6 -1.66 15.50 -27.88
C MET A 6 -0.55 15.26 -26.88
N VAL A 7 -0.89 14.67 -25.73
CA VAL A 7 0.06 14.29 -24.68
C VAL A 7 -0.25 12.90 -24.16
N VAL A 8 0.75 12.23 -23.57
CA VAL A 8 0.56 10.95 -22.90
C VAL A 8 0.71 11.14 -21.38
N ILE A 9 -0.43 11.10 -20.70
CA ILE A 9 -0.54 11.33 -19.25
C ILE A 9 -1.53 10.35 -18.64
N ASP A 10 -1.58 10.27 -17.32
CA ASP A 10 -2.60 9.49 -16.59
C ASP A 10 -3.76 10.36 -16.08
N GLY A 11 -4.80 9.71 -15.54
CA GLY A 11 -5.98 10.41 -15.01
C GLY A 11 -5.64 11.36 -13.86
N ASN A 12 -4.69 11.01 -13.00
CA ASN A 12 -4.25 11.89 -11.93
C ASN A 12 -3.60 13.18 -12.48
N GLU A 13 -2.69 13.07 -13.44
CA GLU A 13 -2.07 14.24 -14.07
C GLU A 13 -3.09 15.11 -14.82
N ALA A 14 -4.06 14.48 -15.50
CA ALA A 14 -5.16 15.18 -16.17
C ALA A 14 -6.02 16.02 -15.20
N ALA A 15 -6.42 15.44 -14.06
CA ALA A 15 -7.19 16.15 -13.04
C ALA A 15 -6.39 17.26 -12.36
N ALA A 16 -5.15 16.95 -11.95
CA ALA A 16 -4.27 17.89 -11.28
C ALA A 16 -3.98 19.11 -12.15
N TYR A 17 -3.77 18.92 -13.45
CA TYR A 17 -3.47 20.01 -14.40
C TYR A 17 -4.56 21.08 -14.38
N ILE A 18 -5.83 20.69 -14.42
CA ILE A 18 -6.95 21.63 -14.38
C ILE A 18 -7.15 22.20 -12.98
N ALA A 19 -7.11 21.36 -11.95
CA ALA A 19 -7.26 21.79 -10.56
C ALA A 19 -6.22 22.87 -10.18
N TYR A 20 -4.97 22.67 -10.59
CA TYR A 20 -3.86 23.60 -10.36
C TYR A 20 -4.06 24.94 -11.09
N LEU A 21 -4.44 24.91 -12.36
CA LEU A 21 -4.61 26.15 -13.14
C LEU A 21 -5.81 26.99 -12.68
N THR A 22 -6.84 26.35 -12.11
CA THR A 22 -8.11 27.02 -11.79
C THR A 22 -8.31 27.36 -10.31
N ASN A 23 -7.32 27.09 -9.45
CA ASN A 23 -7.40 27.37 -8.01
C ASN A 23 -6.19 28.16 -7.50
N GLU A 24 -6.38 28.79 -6.33
CA GLU A 24 -5.37 29.59 -5.63
C GLU A 24 -4.77 28.81 -4.47
N ILE A 25 -5.56 27.93 -3.85
CA ILE A 25 -5.15 27.12 -2.69
C ILE A 25 -5.50 25.65 -2.97
N ILE A 26 -4.60 24.75 -2.57
CA ILE A 26 -4.75 23.30 -2.73
C ILE A 26 -4.41 22.65 -1.40
N THR A 27 -5.42 22.27 -0.62
CA THR A 27 -5.22 21.59 0.67
C THR A 27 -5.18 20.08 0.45
N ILE A 28 -4.19 19.38 1.02
CA ILE A 28 -3.92 17.98 0.69
C ILE A 28 -3.56 17.11 1.89
N TYR A 29 -3.79 15.81 1.74
CA TYR A 29 -3.25 14.73 2.55
C TYR A 29 -3.06 13.50 1.65
N PRO A 30 -1.99 12.71 1.81
CA PRO A 30 -1.71 11.63 0.89
C PRO A 30 -2.52 10.36 1.19
N ILE A 31 -3.26 9.90 0.19
CA ILE A 31 -3.92 8.59 0.18
C ILE A 31 -3.86 7.98 -1.22
N THR A 32 -3.41 6.73 -1.34
CA THR A 32 -3.45 6.01 -2.62
C THR A 32 -4.90 5.77 -3.04
N PRO A 33 -5.29 5.94 -4.32
CA PRO A 33 -4.48 6.33 -5.48
C PRO A 33 -4.53 7.83 -5.85
N SER A 34 -4.93 8.73 -4.95
CA SER A 34 -5.06 10.18 -5.23
C SER A 34 -3.79 10.98 -4.97
N SER A 35 -2.84 10.48 -4.17
CA SER A 35 -1.59 11.17 -3.83
C SER A 35 -0.85 11.81 -5.02
N PRO A 36 -0.73 11.16 -6.20
CA PRO A 36 -0.03 11.76 -7.34
C PRO A 36 -0.56 13.14 -7.74
N MET A 37 -1.86 13.42 -7.56
CA MET A 37 -2.43 14.73 -7.89
C MET A 37 -1.84 15.84 -7.00
N GLY A 38 -1.76 15.60 -5.69
CA GLY A 38 -1.13 16.54 -4.76
C GLY A 38 0.37 16.71 -5.01
N GLU A 39 1.04 15.62 -5.39
CA GLU A 39 2.49 15.61 -5.65
C GLU A 39 2.84 16.44 -6.88
N LEU A 40 2.03 16.33 -7.95
CA LEU A 40 2.17 17.14 -9.15
C LEU A 40 1.90 18.61 -8.86
N ALA A 41 0.85 18.92 -8.09
CA ALA A 41 0.54 20.29 -7.68
C ALA A 41 1.69 20.93 -6.88
N ASP A 42 2.26 20.22 -5.91
CA ASP A 42 3.42 20.69 -5.13
C ASP A 42 4.65 20.90 -6.02
N GLY A 43 4.91 19.97 -6.94
CA GLY A 43 6.01 20.07 -7.90
C GLY A 43 5.90 21.28 -8.82
N TRP A 44 4.69 21.58 -9.33
CA TRP A 44 4.43 22.74 -10.17
C TRP A 44 4.50 24.06 -9.38
N ALA A 45 4.01 24.09 -8.14
CA ALA A 45 4.12 25.26 -7.25
C ALA A 45 5.59 25.57 -6.94
N THR A 46 6.38 24.54 -6.61
CA THR A 46 7.83 24.66 -6.39
C THR A 46 8.57 25.13 -7.65
N SER A 47 8.07 24.75 -8.83
CA SER A 47 8.61 25.20 -10.12
C SER A 47 8.13 26.60 -10.54
N ASN A 48 7.41 27.32 -9.67
CA ASN A 48 6.86 28.65 -9.91
C ASN A 48 5.97 28.71 -11.17
N ILE A 49 5.20 27.66 -11.44
CA ILE A 49 4.23 27.66 -12.55
C ILE A 49 3.00 28.46 -12.12
N PRO A 50 2.64 29.58 -12.78
CA PRO A 50 1.48 30.35 -12.38
C PRO A 50 0.17 29.66 -12.79
N ASN A 51 -0.90 29.91 -12.05
CA ASN A 51 -2.27 29.58 -12.43
C ASN A 51 -2.82 30.54 -13.50
N LEU A 52 -4.12 30.48 -13.79
CA LEU A 52 -4.76 31.34 -14.79
C LEU A 52 -4.62 32.85 -14.50
N TRP A 53 -4.56 33.25 -13.23
CA TRP A 53 -4.49 34.65 -12.81
C TRP A 53 -3.06 35.12 -12.50
N GLY A 54 -2.04 34.34 -12.88
CA GLY A 54 -0.63 34.74 -12.73
C GLY A 54 -0.04 34.55 -11.34
N THR A 55 -0.79 33.99 -10.38
CA THR A 55 -0.28 33.67 -9.03
C THR A 55 0.16 32.20 -8.95
N ILE A 56 1.05 31.87 -8.03
CA ILE A 56 1.46 30.49 -7.76
C ILE A 56 0.46 29.89 -6.74
N PRO A 57 -0.24 28.79 -7.07
CA PRO A 57 -1.09 28.09 -6.12
C PRO A 57 -0.34 27.69 -4.85
N GLN A 58 -0.98 27.91 -3.70
CA GLN A 58 -0.44 27.50 -2.41
C GLN A 58 -0.89 26.08 -2.08
N VAL A 59 0.07 25.14 -2.01
CA VAL A 59 -0.18 23.76 -1.59
C VAL A 59 0.04 23.64 -0.08
N VAL A 60 -0.94 23.10 0.64
CA VAL A 60 -0.91 22.99 2.11
C VAL A 60 -1.25 21.57 2.55
N GLU A 61 -0.26 20.87 3.11
CA GLU A 61 -0.46 19.57 3.74
C GLU A 61 -1.07 19.72 5.15
N MET A 62 -2.11 18.93 5.45
CA MET A 62 -2.74 18.87 6.76
C MET A 62 -2.36 17.58 7.52
N GLN A 63 -2.81 17.40 8.76
CA GLN A 63 -2.54 16.20 9.55
C GLN A 63 -3.38 14.98 9.17
N SER A 64 -4.51 15.20 8.49
CA SER A 64 -5.47 14.18 8.03
C SER A 64 -6.45 14.82 7.04
N GLU A 65 -7.22 14.01 6.31
CA GLU A 65 -8.27 14.50 5.42
C GLU A 65 -9.39 15.26 6.15
N ALA A 66 -9.64 14.97 7.43
CA ALA A 66 -10.53 15.80 8.25
C ALA A 66 -9.99 17.24 8.40
N GLY A 67 -8.67 17.37 8.61
CA GLY A 67 -7.98 18.66 8.61
C GLY A 67 -7.99 19.34 7.24
N VAL A 68 -7.82 18.56 6.17
CA VAL A 68 -7.96 19.05 4.78
C VAL A 68 -9.35 19.64 4.56
N ALA A 69 -10.41 18.93 4.95
CA ALA A 69 -11.77 19.39 4.73
C ALA A 69 -12.08 20.69 5.51
N GLY A 70 -11.55 20.82 6.73
CA GLY A 70 -11.65 22.06 7.52
C GLY A 70 -10.87 23.22 6.91
N ALA A 71 -9.64 22.98 6.43
CA ALA A 71 -8.81 24.00 5.78
C ALA A 71 -9.42 24.44 4.43
N LEU A 72 -9.91 23.49 3.62
CA LEU A 72 -10.69 23.73 2.41
C LEU A 72 -11.88 24.63 2.72
N HIS A 73 -12.69 24.25 3.71
CA HIS A 73 -13.86 25.05 4.11
C HIS A 73 -13.47 26.47 4.55
N GLY A 74 -12.44 26.62 5.39
CA GLY A 74 -11.97 27.93 5.84
C GLY A 74 -11.47 28.84 4.71
N ALA A 75 -10.68 28.30 3.78
CA ALA A 75 -10.17 29.02 2.62
C ALA A 75 -11.30 29.50 1.68
N LEU A 76 -12.29 28.62 1.44
CA LEU A 76 -13.47 28.96 0.67
C LEU A 76 -14.31 30.05 1.35
N GLN A 77 -14.47 29.98 2.67
CA GLN A 77 -15.17 31.03 3.43
C GLN A 77 -14.44 32.37 3.41
N ALA A 78 -13.12 32.39 3.24
CA ALA A 78 -12.33 33.60 3.03
C ALA A 78 -12.41 34.15 1.59
N GLY A 79 -13.07 33.43 0.67
CA GLY A 79 -13.30 33.87 -0.71
C GLY A 79 -12.22 33.45 -1.71
N SER A 80 -11.28 32.58 -1.33
CA SER A 80 -10.28 32.02 -2.25
C SER A 80 -10.85 30.85 -3.05
N LEU A 81 -10.38 30.66 -4.28
CA LEU A 81 -10.66 29.44 -5.04
C LEU A 81 -9.79 28.31 -4.50
N THR A 82 -10.42 27.26 -3.98
CA THR A 82 -9.73 26.17 -3.28
C THR A 82 -10.25 24.82 -3.71
N THR A 83 -9.33 23.86 -3.86
CA THR A 83 -9.61 22.47 -4.24
C THR A 83 -8.83 21.47 -3.37
N SER A 84 -9.11 20.19 -3.53
CA SER A 84 -8.41 19.10 -2.86
C SER A 84 -8.51 17.78 -3.66
N PHE A 85 -7.70 16.80 -3.25
CA PHE A 85 -7.59 15.46 -3.82
C PHE A 85 -7.75 14.42 -2.70
N THR A 86 -8.61 13.42 -2.88
CA THR A 86 -8.81 12.37 -1.85
C THR A 86 -9.34 11.06 -2.46
N ALA A 87 -9.50 10.02 -1.64
CA ALA A 87 -10.11 8.73 -1.99
C ALA A 87 -10.50 7.97 -0.70
N SER A 88 -11.39 6.97 -0.80
CA SER A 88 -11.65 5.96 0.23
C SER A 88 -11.84 6.53 1.66
N GLN A 89 -11.07 6.03 2.63
CA GLN A 89 -11.10 6.47 4.03
C GLN A 89 -10.92 7.98 4.17
N GLY A 90 -10.05 8.57 3.35
CA GLY A 90 -9.82 10.00 3.34
C GLY A 90 -11.09 10.78 3.03
N LEU A 91 -11.86 10.33 2.04
CA LEU A 91 -13.14 10.95 1.70
C LEU A 91 -14.16 10.83 2.84
N LEU A 92 -14.21 9.70 3.56
CA LEU A 92 -15.08 9.53 4.72
C LEU A 92 -14.80 10.57 5.81
N LEU A 93 -13.51 10.85 6.07
CA LEU A 93 -13.09 11.85 7.05
C LEU A 93 -13.49 13.28 6.65
N MET A 94 -13.76 13.54 5.37
CA MET A 94 -14.22 14.84 4.88
C MET A 94 -15.73 15.06 5.03
N ILE A 95 -16.53 13.99 5.12
CA ILE A 95 -18.02 14.03 5.08
C ILE A 95 -18.62 15.14 5.97
N PRO A 96 -18.21 15.33 7.24
CA PRO A 96 -18.80 16.37 8.09
C PRO A 96 -18.68 17.78 7.50
N ASN A 97 -17.55 18.10 6.88
CA ASN A 97 -17.34 19.41 6.23
C ASN A 97 -18.00 19.49 4.86
N LEU A 98 -18.19 18.36 4.13
CA LEU A 98 -18.92 18.38 2.86
C LEU A 98 -20.36 18.89 3.06
N TYR A 99 -21.05 18.47 4.13
CA TYR A 99 -22.37 19.02 4.47
C TYR A 99 -22.35 20.53 4.71
N LYS A 100 -21.28 21.05 5.34
CA LYS A 100 -21.13 22.48 5.63
C LYS A 100 -20.87 23.28 4.35
N ILE A 101 -19.93 22.85 3.51
CA ILE A 101 -19.59 23.53 2.26
C ILE A 101 -20.81 23.56 1.31
N ALA A 102 -21.54 22.44 1.19
CA ALA A 102 -22.76 22.38 0.39
C ALA A 102 -23.89 23.25 0.97
N GLY A 103 -24.14 23.16 2.29
CA GLY A 103 -25.18 23.94 2.96
C GLY A 103 -24.93 25.46 2.91
N GLU A 104 -23.67 25.88 2.74
CA GLU A 104 -23.28 27.28 2.63
C GLU A 104 -23.16 27.76 1.17
N LEU A 105 -23.52 26.91 0.20
CA LEU A 105 -23.53 27.20 -1.25
C LEU A 105 -22.24 27.90 -1.68
N THR A 106 -21.14 27.16 -1.50
CA THR A 106 -19.79 27.65 -1.76
C THR A 106 -19.12 26.84 -2.87
N PRO A 107 -18.68 27.47 -3.97
CA PRO A 107 -18.16 26.78 -5.14
C PRO A 107 -16.79 26.14 -4.88
N THR A 108 -16.65 24.86 -5.19
CA THR A 108 -15.38 24.12 -5.14
C THR A 108 -15.52 22.81 -5.91
N VAL A 109 -14.40 22.25 -6.37
CA VAL A 109 -14.34 20.90 -6.93
C VAL A 109 -13.42 20.05 -6.07
N LEU A 110 -13.94 18.93 -5.56
CA LEU A 110 -13.16 17.87 -4.92
C LEU A 110 -12.90 16.77 -5.94
N HIS A 111 -11.63 16.47 -6.20
CA HIS A 111 -11.23 15.45 -7.17
C HIS A 111 -10.96 14.12 -6.45
N VAL A 112 -11.68 13.07 -6.84
CA VAL A 112 -11.65 11.77 -6.15
C VAL A 112 -11.26 10.65 -7.11
N SER A 113 -10.13 10.00 -6.85
CA SER A 113 -9.79 8.73 -7.49
C SER A 113 -10.44 7.58 -6.71
N SER A 114 -11.73 7.36 -7.00
CA SER A 114 -12.68 6.53 -6.25
C SER A 114 -12.12 5.13 -5.95
N ARG A 115 -12.14 4.76 -4.67
CA ARG A 115 -11.45 3.59 -4.12
C ARG A 115 -12.32 2.87 -3.07
N THR A 116 -12.18 1.54 -3.02
CA THR A 116 -12.81 0.66 -2.03
C THR A 116 -12.62 1.13 -0.58
N LEU A 117 -13.69 1.10 0.21
CA LEU A 117 -13.65 1.27 1.67
C LEU A 117 -13.16 0.01 2.37
N GLY A 118 -12.31 0.17 3.39
CA GLY A 118 -11.89 -0.89 4.30
C GLY A 118 -13.09 -1.49 5.03
N SER A 119 -13.28 -2.81 4.92
CA SER A 119 -14.40 -3.55 5.52
C SER A 119 -13.91 -4.81 6.22
N HIS A 120 -14.05 -5.98 5.59
CA HIS A 120 -13.44 -7.25 6.04
C HIS A 120 -11.92 -7.27 5.79
N GLY A 121 -11.42 -6.34 4.98
CA GLY A 121 -10.02 -6.11 4.69
C GLY A 121 -9.84 -4.76 4.01
N LEU A 122 -8.59 -4.30 3.93
CA LEU A 122 -8.22 -3.10 3.21
C LEU A 122 -8.02 -3.42 1.71
N SER A 123 -8.55 -2.58 0.83
CA SER A 123 -8.20 -2.57 -0.59
C SER A 123 -7.72 -1.17 -0.99
N ILE A 124 -6.65 -1.09 -1.77
CA ILE A 124 -6.20 0.16 -2.40
C ILE A 124 -6.89 0.43 -3.74
N PHE A 125 -7.62 -0.56 -4.26
CA PHE A 125 -8.10 -0.58 -5.63
C PHE A 125 -9.46 0.12 -5.81
N GLY A 126 -9.84 0.35 -7.07
CA GLY A 126 -10.94 1.24 -7.45
C GLY A 126 -12.32 0.58 -7.42
N ASP A 127 -13.25 1.23 -6.74
CA ASP A 127 -14.71 1.07 -6.86
C ASP A 127 -15.40 2.32 -6.30
N HIS A 128 -16.74 2.39 -6.34
CA HIS A 128 -17.51 3.58 -5.98
C HIS A 128 -18.01 3.60 -4.53
N SER A 129 -17.56 2.70 -3.65
CA SER A 129 -18.06 2.64 -2.27
C SER A 129 -17.83 3.94 -1.49
N ASP A 130 -16.73 4.64 -1.74
CA ASP A 130 -16.39 5.90 -1.10
C ASP A 130 -17.27 7.07 -1.56
N VAL A 131 -17.40 7.28 -2.87
CA VAL A 131 -18.24 8.35 -3.44
C VAL A 131 -19.72 8.12 -3.15
N MET A 132 -20.17 6.86 -3.09
CA MET A 132 -21.55 6.52 -2.75
C MET A 132 -21.87 6.78 -1.27
N ALA A 133 -20.88 6.78 -0.38
CA ALA A 133 -21.05 7.24 1.01
C ALA A 133 -21.29 8.75 1.13
N CYS A 134 -20.89 9.53 0.10
CA CYS A 134 -21.05 10.99 0.06
C CYS A 134 -22.32 11.46 -0.65
N ARG A 135 -23.15 10.57 -1.23
CA ARG A 135 -24.28 10.93 -2.10
C ARG A 135 -25.36 11.81 -1.44
N ALA A 136 -25.42 11.83 -0.12
CA ALA A 136 -26.39 12.61 0.67
C ALA A 136 -25.86 13.97 1.17
N THR A 137 -24.56 14.26 0.95
CA THR A 137 -23.90 15.46 1.48
C THR A 137 -24.39 16.78 0.86
N GLY A 138 -25.05 16.71 -0.30
CA GLY A 138 -25.42 17.87 -1.11
C GLY A 138 -24.34 18.31 -2.09
N TYR A 139 -23.26 17.54 -2.28
CA TYR A 139 -22.37 17.75 -3.41
C TYR A 139 -23.03 17.26 -4.70
N ALA A 140 -22.83 17.99 -5.81
CA ALA A 140 -23.05 17.43 -7.13
C ALA A 140 -21.96 16.37 -7.42
N MET A 141 -22.27 15.35 -8.21
CA MET A 141 -21.35 14.23 -8.47
C MET A 141 -21.22 14.02 -9.97
N LEU A 142 -20.02 14.25 -10.50
CA LEU A 142 -19.69 14.14 -11.93
C LEU A 142 -18.65 13.03 -12.12
N CYS A 143 -19.01 12.01 -12.90
CA CYS A 143 -18.21 10.81 -13.12
C CYS A 143 -17.52 10.84 -14.48
N ALA A 144 -16.19 10.73 -14.50
CA ALA A 144 -15.39 10.55 -15.71
C ALA A 144 -15.07 9.05 -15.93
N SER A 145 -15.17 8.60 -17.18
CA SER A 145 -14.95 7.20 -17.56
C SER A 145 -13.63 6.92 -18.29
N SER A 146 -12.89 7.95 -18.71
CA SER A 146 -11.59 7.83 -19.37
C SER A 146 -10.64 8.96 -18.94
N VAL A 147 -9.34 8.83 -19.23
CA VAL A 147 -8.34 9.87 -18.92
C VAL A 147 -8.67 11.20 -19.61
N GLN A 148 -9.19 11.16 -20.84
CA GLN A 148 -9.65 12.37 -21.55
C GLN A 148 -10.82 13.03 -20.82
N GLU A 149 -11.82 12.25 -20.41
CA GLU A 149 -12.98 12.77 -19.66
C GLU A 149 -12.56 13.34 -18.31
N VAL A 150 -11.53 12.79 -17.65
CA VAL A 150 -11.01 13.35 -16.39
C VAL A 150 -10.52 14.78 -16.59
N MET A 151 -9.80 15.08 -17.69
CA MET A 151 -9.37 16.44 -17.99
C MET A 151 -10.57 17.36 -18.28
N ASP A 152 -11.48 16.90 -19.12
CA ASP A 152 -12.59 17.71 -19.61
C ASP A 152 -13.61 18.00 -18.50
N PHE A 153 -13.94 16.99 -17.69
CA PHE A 153 -14.91 17.09 -16.60
C PHE A 153 -14.36 17.83 -15.39
N ALA A 154 -13.04 17.80 -15.15
CA ALA A 154 -12.42 18.70 -14.19
C ALA A 154 -12.72 20.17 -14.51
N LEU A 155 -12.62 20.57 -15.78
CA LEU A 155 -12.87 21.96 -16.20
C LEU A 155 -14.36 22.29 -16.21
N ILE A 156 -15.20 21.39 -16.72
CA ILE A 156 -16.66 21.56 -16.73
C ILE A 156 -17.19 21.69 -15.29
N ALA A 157 -16.70 20.86 -14.35
CA ALA A 157 -17.05 20.95 -12.94
C ALA A 157 -16.69 22.31 -12.34
N GLN A 158 -15.49 22.83 -12.62
CA GLN A 158 -15.06 24.15 -12.13
C GLN A 158 -15.96 25.28 -12.66
N GLY A 159 -16.28 25.26 -13.96
CA GLY A 159 -17.18 26.23 -14.55
C GLY A 159 -18.60 26.15 -13.99
N ALA A 160 -19.13 24.93 -13.80
CA ALA A 160 -20.48 24.69 -13.30
C ALA A 160 -20.63 25.04 -11.81
N THR A 161 -19.62 24.73 -10.97
CA THR A 161 -19.67 25.05 -9.54
C THR A 161 -19.67 26.55 -9.30
N LEU A 162 -18.90 27.33 -10.07
CA LEU A 162 -18.88 28.79 -9.96
C LEU A 162 -20.23 29.43 -10.28
N GLU A 163 -20.95 28.90 -11.27
CA GLU A 163 -22.25 29.44 -11.69
C GLU A 163 -23.40 29.02 -10.76
N SER A 164 -23.40 27.76 -10.34
CA SER A 164 -24.43 27.21 -9.47
C SER A 164 -24.21 27.49 -7.99
N ARG A 165 -22.97 27.81 -7.59
CA ARG A 165 -22.48 27.81 -6.21
C ARG A 165 -22.57 26.47 -5.47
N VAL A 166 -23.00 25.40 -6.13
CA VAL A 166 -23.09 24.07 -5.53
C VAL A 166 -21.74 23.39 -5.72
N PRO A 167 -21.12 22.85 -4.65
CA PRO A 167 -19.82 22.20 -4.76
C PRO A 167 -19.93 20.86 -5.51
N VAL A 168 -18.86 20.47 -6.19
CA VAL A 168 -18.83 19.29 -7.07
C VAL A 168 -17.80 18.28 -6.60
N LEU A 169 -18.21 17.02 -6.51
CA LEU A 169 -17.36 15.86 -6.37
C LEU A 169 -17.13 15.32 -7.79
N HIS A 170 -15.96 15.60 -8.36
CA HIS A 170 -15.53 15.05 -9.64
C HIS A 170 -14.73 13.76 -9.38
N PHE A 171 -15.22 12.64 -9.88
CA PHE A 171 -14.60 11.33 -9.59
C PHE A 171 -14.37 10.48 -10.81
N PHE A 172 -13.39 9.60 -10.68
CA PHE A 172 -12.95 8.63 -11.68
C PHE A 172 -12.32 7.43 -10.99
N ASP A 173 -12.26 6.30 -11.67
CA ASP A 173 -11.98 5.03 -11.02
C ASP A 173 -10.49 4.91 -10.61
N GLY A 174 -10.27 4.61 -9.33
CA GLY A 174 -8.96 4.39 -8.74
C GLY A 174 -8.21 3.25 -9.45
N PHE A 175 -6.93 3.47 -9.71
CA PHE A 175 -6.08 2.70 -10.63
C PHE A 175 -6.58 2.65 -12.08
N ARG A 176 -7.76 2.10 -12.34
CA ARG A 176 -8.27 1.80 -13.69
C ARG A 176 -8.34 3.02 -14.62
N THR A 177 -8.57 4.21 -14.07
CA THR A 177 -8.48 5.48 -14.82
C THR A 177 -7.38 6.38 -14.25
N SER A 178 -7.26 6.49 -12.92
CA SER A 178 -6.26 7.39 -12.30
C SER A 178 -4.80 7.06 -12.64
N HIS A 179 -4.47 5.79 -12.92
CA HIS A 179 -3.11 5.31 -13.23
C HIS A 179 -2.99 4.72 -14.64
N GLU A 180 -4.08 4.67 -15.41
CA GLU A 180 -4.01 4.36 -16.83
C GLU A 180 -3.35 5.53 -17.54
N VAL A 181 -2.27 5.25 -18.24
CA VAL A 181 -1.59 6.21 -19.11
C VAL A 181 -2.26 6.13 -20.48
N ASN A 182 -2.75 7.25 -21.01
CA ASN A 182 -3.45 7.28 -22.29
C ASN A 182 -3.06 8.52 -23.10
N THR A 183 -3.17 8.45 -24.42
CA THR A 183 -3.01 9.60 -25.31
C THR A 183 -4.26 10.49 -25.21
N VAL A 184 -4.09 11.74 -24.80
CA VAL A 184 -5.18 12.71 -24.62
C VAL A 184 -4.92 14.04 -25.32
N HIS A 185 -6.01 14.70 -25.72
CA HIS A 185 -6.02 16.08 -26.17
C HIS A 185 -5.88 17.00 -24.95
N LYS A 186 -4.70 17.62 -24.81
CA LYS A 186 -4.45 18.56 -23.73
C LYS A 186 -5.23 19.86 -23.95
N LEU A 187 -5.88 20.35 -22.91
CA LEU A 187 -6.53 21.65 -22.94
C LEU A 187 -5.50 22.79 -22.88
N GLU A 188 -5.62 23.72 -23.82
CA GLU A 188 -4.83 24.96 -23.82
C GLU A 188 -5.36 25.94 -22.77
N ARG A 189 -4.48 26.80 -22.24
CA ARG A 189 -4.84 27.76 -21.18
C ARG A 189 -5.98 28.68 -21.61
N GLU A 190 -6.03 29.04 -22.89
CA GLU A 190 -7.04 29.90 -23.50
C GLU A 190 -8.43 29.25 -23.45
N ILE A 191 -8.52 27.94 -23.71
CA ILE A 191 -9.76 27.17 -23.61
C ILE A 191 -10.20 27.06 -22.15
N ILE A 192 -9.25 26.79 -21.25
CA ILE A 192 -9.51 26.71 -19.80
C ILE A 192 -10.07 28.04 -19.32
N HIS A 193 -9.40 29.15 -19.63
CA HIS A 193 -9.85 30.50 -19.27
C HIS A 193 -11.21 30.84 -19.88
N ALA A 194 -11.47 30.47 -21.13
CA ALA A 194 -12.75 30.75 -21.80
C ALA A 194 -13.96 30.06 -21.16
N LEU A 195 -13.77 28.94 -20.43
CA LEU A 195 -14.85 28.27 -19.70
C LEU A 195 -15.09 28.86 -18.31
N ILE A 196 -14.11 29.57 -17.73
CA ILE A 196 -14.20 30.23 -16.43
C ILE A 196 -14.69 31.68 -16.62
N ASP A 197 -15.66 32.09 -15.80
CA ASP A 197 -16.19 33.46 -15.82
C ASP A 197 -15.60 34.26 -14.65
N ASP A 198 -14.76 35.25 -14.95
CA ASP A 198 -14.10 36.10 -13.95
C ASP A 198 -15.10 36.91 -13.10
N ALA A 199 -16.31 37.17 -13.60
CA ALA A 199 -17.35 37.82 -12.82
C ALA A 199 -17.85 36.89 -11.70
N LEU A 200 -17.95 35.58 -11.96
CA LEU A 200 -18.33 34.58 -10.96
C LEU A 200 -17.20 34.36 -9.94
N VAL A 201 -15.94 34.38 -10.38
CA VAL A 201 -14.77 34.36 -9.48
C VAL A 201 -14.79 35.58 -8.55
N THR A 202 -15.07 36.77 -9.11
CA THR A 202 -15.21 38.01 -8.34
C THR A 202 -16.39 37.95 -7.37
N ALA A 203 -17.50 37.33 -7.77
CA ALA A 203 -18.66 37.13 -6.89
C ALA A 203 -18.32 36.20 -5.70
N HIS A 204 -17.60 35.11 -5.93
CA HIS A 204 -17.10 34.23 -4.86
C HIS A 204 -16.20 34.98 -3.88
N ARG A 205 -15.22 35.74 -4.38
CA ARG A 205 -14.35 36.59 -3.55
C ARG A 205 -15.14 37.60 -2.73
N ASN A 206 -16.13 38.26 -3.34
CA ASN A 206 -16.98 39.24 -2.64
C ASN A 206 -17.89 38.61 -1.58
N HIS A 207 -18.17 37.31 -1.67
CA HIS A 207 -18.89 36.52 -0.69
C HIS A 207 -17.98 36.01 0.45
N GLY A 208 -16.66 36.24 0.40
CA GLY A 208 -15.74 35.88 1.47
C GLY A 208 -16.00 36.66 2.78
N LEU A 209 -15.66 36.05 3.91
CA LEU A 209 -15.65 36.69 5.22
C LEU A 209 -14.59 37.79 5.26
N SER A 210 -15.01 39.01 5.58
CA SER A 210 -14.10 40.13 5.76
C SER A 210 -14.59 41.05 6.88
N PRO A 211 -13.70 41.56 7.76
CA PRO A 211 -14.07 42.52 8.78
C PRO A 211 -14.56 43.86 8.21
N ASP A 212 -14.25 44.17 6.96
CA ASP A 212 -14.73 45.38 6.27
C ASP A 212 -16.19 45.26 5.80
N ARG A 213 -16.70 44.01 5.72
CA ARG A 213 -18.08 43.67 5.33
C ARG A 213 -18.58 42.46 6.14
N PRO A 214 -18.65 42.57 7.48
CA PRO A 214 -18.82 41.41 8.34
C PRO A 214 -20.19 40.77 8.15
N VAL A 215 -20.20 39.44 8.10
CA VAL A 215 -21.39 38.59 8.10
C VAL A 215 -21.20 37.44 9.10
N ILE A 216 -22.30 36.80 9.51
CA ILE A 216 -22.28 35.63 10.38
C ILE A 216 -22.75 34.40 9.59
N ARG A 217 -22.04 33.28 9.72
CA ARG A 217 -22.35 31.98 9.10
C ARG A 217 -22.22 30.86 10.12
N GLY A 218 -22.82 29.70 9.82
CA GLY A 218 -22.80 28.55 10.73
C GLY A 218 -23.54 28.78 12.06
N THR A 219 -24.63 29.54 12.03
CA THR A 219 -25.45 29.83 13.22
C THR A 219 -26.04 28.56 13.83
N THR A 220 -26.36 28.61 15.11
CA THR A 220 -27.23 27.62 15.76
C THR A 220 -28.68 28.04 15.53
N GLN A 221 -29.51 27.13 15.02
CA GLN A 221 -30.90 27.39 14.68
C GLN A 221 -31.82 26.42 15.43
N ASN A 222 -32.96 26.92 15.90
CA ASN A 222 -34.01 26.10 16.49
C ASN A 222 -34.88 25.46 15.39
N SER A 223 -35.79 24.57 15.81
CA SER A 223 -36.71 23.86 14.91
C SER A 223 -37.71 24.77 14.18
N ASP A 224 -37.89 26.01 14.63
CA ASP A 224 -38.81 27.00 14.06
C ASP A 224 -38.34 27.58 12.73
N VAL A 225 -37.03 27.57 12.44
CA VAL A 225 -36.45 28.13 11.19
C VAL A 225 -35.49 27.20 10.44
N PHE A 226 -35.00 26.13 11.07
CA PHE A 226 -34.00 25.26 10.45
C PHE A 226 -34.53 24.57 9.18
N PHE A 227 -35.77 24.05 9.21
CA PHE A 227 -36.34 23.35 8.06
C PHE A 227 -36.52 24.30 6.87
N GLN A 228 -37.11 25.48 7.10
CA GLN A 228 -37.28 26.50 6.08
C GLN A 228 -35.94 26.95 5.49
N SER A 229 -34.91 27.11 6.33
CA SER A 229 -33.55 27.47 5.89
C SER A 229 -32.91 26.37 5.05
N ARG A 230 -33.15 25.10 5.37
CA ARG A 230 -32.61 23.96 4.61
C ARG A 230 -33.19 23.87 3.20
N GLU A 231 -34.50 24.08 3.07
CA GLU A 231 -35.25 24.06 1.79
C GLU A 231 -34.97 25.29 0.92
N ALA A 232 -34.51 26.41 1.49
CA ALA A 232 -34.19 27.63 0.75
C ALA A 232 -33.09 27.43 -0.32
N SER A 233 -32.29 26.36 -0.20
CA SER A 233 -31.24 26.00 -1.15
C SER A 233 -31.76 25.30 -2.43
N ASN A 234 -33.01 24.83 -2.45
CA ASN A 234 -33.56 24.02 -3.54
C ASN A 234 -33.40 24.63 -4.96
N PRO A 235 -33.62 25.94 -5.18
CA PRO A 235 -33.48 26.52 -6.53
C PRO A 235 -32.07 26.38 -7.12
N PHE A 236 -31.02 26.31 -6.29
CA PHE A 236 -29.64 26.11 -6.76
C PHE A 236 -29.44 24.69 -7.29
N TYR A 237 -29.98 23.69 -6.59
CA TYR A 237 -29.92 22.29 -7.00
C TYR A 237 -30.81 21.97 -8.20
N GLN A 238 -32.00 22.59 -8.29
CA GLN A 238 -32.91 22.39 -9.43
C GLN A 238 -32.32 22.92 -10.75
N ARG A 239 -31.51 23.99 -10.69
CA ARG A 239 -30.86 24.58 -11.88
C ARG A 239 -29.55 23.88 -12.29
N MET A 240 -28.99 23.05 -11.42
CA MET A 240 -27.69 22.42 -11.65
C MET A 240 -27.61 21.57 -12.93
N PRO A 241 -28.60 20.69 -13.25
CA PRO A 241 -28.59 19.92 -14.49
C PRO A 241 -28.50 20.80 -15.75
N GLU A 242 -29.29 21.88 -15.82
CA GLU A 242 -29.27 22.84 -16.91
C GLU A 242 -27.90 23.53 -17.03
N ILE A 243 -27.33 23.99 -15.90
CA ILE A 243 -26.01 24.62 -15.87
C ILE A 243 -24.93 23.66 -16.38
N PHE A 244 -24.94 22.40 -15.93
CA PHE A 244 -23.99 21.40 -16.41
C PHE A 244 -24.11 21.16 -17.91
N GLN A 245 -25.34 21.00 -18.43
CA GLN A 245 -25.55 20.80 -19.85
C GLN A 245 -25.07 22.03 -20.66
N ALA A 246 -25.34 23.25 -20.18
CA ALA A 246 -24.85 24.47 -20.81
C ALA A 246 -23.31 24.57 -20.81
N LYS A 247 -22.65 24.15 -19.73
CA LYS A 247 -21.17 24.08 -19.69
C LYS A 247 -20.61 23.01 -20.62
N MET A 248 -21.25 21.85 -20.71
CA MET A 248 -20.90 20.81 -21.69
C MET A 248 -21.05 21.32 -23.13
N ASP A 249 -22.12 22.04 -23.43
CA ASP A 249 -22.37 22.60 -24.76
C ASP A 249 -21.36 23.71 -25.10
N LYS A 250 -21.03 24.59 -24.14
CA LYS A 250 -19.97 25.60 -24.30
C LYS A 250 -18.61 24.96 -24.49
N PHE A 251 -18.30 23.91 -23.73
CA PHE A 251 -17.07 23.15 -23.88
C PHE A 251 -16.96 22.51 -25.28
N ALA A 252 -18.07 21.97 -25.79
CA ALA A 252 -18.13 21.43 -27.14
C ALA A 252 -17.90 22.50 -28.20
N ALA A 253 -18.44 23.71 -28.03
CA ALA A 253 -18.18 24.82 -28.94
C ALA A 253 -16.69 25.24 -28.98
N LEU A 254 -15.97 25.07 -27.87
CA LEU A 254 -14.54 25.40 -27.75
C LEU A 254 -13.62 24.29 -28.27
N THR A 255 -14.03 23.02 -28.13
CA THR A 255 -13.13 21.87 -28.30
C THR A 255 -13.56 20.85 -29.36
N GLY A 256 -14.83 20.89 -29.77
CA GLY A 256 -15.48 19.89 -30.61
C GLY A 256 -15.90 18.61 -29.88
N ARG A 257 -15.63 18.47 -28.57
CA ARG A 257 -16.01 17.28 -27.78
C ARG A 257 -17.35 17.50 -27.09
N HIS A 258 -18.33 16.68 -27.44
CA HIS A 258 -19.71 16.80 -26.98
C HIS A 258 -20.00 15.84 -25.83
N TYR A 259 -20.70 16.35 -24.81
CA TYR A 259 -21.12 15.56 -23.65
C TYR A 259 -22.58 15.84 -23.29
N ARG A 260 -23.22 14.85 -22.66
CA ARG A 260 -24.57 14.94 -22.09
C ARG A 260 -24.54 14.46 -20.65
N LEU A 261 -25.54 14.88 -19.86
CA LEU A 261 -25.70 14.40 -18.47
C LEU A 261 -25.84 12.87 -18.42
N PHE A 262 -26.64 12.34 -19.35
CA PHE A 262 -26.81 10.93 -19.66
C PHE A 262 -26.64 10.75 -21.17
N GLU A 263 -25.72 9.88 -21.57
CA GLU A 263 -25.37 9.71 -22.98
C GLU A 263 -25.72 8.29 -23.45
N TYR A 264 -26.53 8.19 -24.49
CA TYR A 264 -26.91 6.93 -25.10
C TYR A 264 -26.01 6.57 -26.28
N VAL A 265 -25.55 5.31 -26.32
CA VAL A 265 -24.86 4.70 -27.45
C VAL A 265 -25.48 3.34 -27.72
N GLY A 266 -25.90 3.06 -28.95
CA GLY A 266 -26.48 1.76 -29.30
C GLY A 266 -27.38 1.81 -30.52
N HIS A 267 -28.14 0.72 -30.70
CA HIS A 267 -29.14 0.64 -31.76
C HIS A 267 -30.28 1.66 -31.50
N PRO A 268 -30.76 2.45 -32.48
CA PRO A 268 -31.85 3.41 -32.26
C PRO A 268 -33.16 2.78 -31.77
N GLU A 269 -33.38 1.50 -32.12
CA GLU A 269 -34.50 0.68 -31.67
C GLU A 269 -34.05 -0.46 -30.72
N ALA A 270 -33.17 -0.16 -29.76
CA ALA A 270 -32.71 -1.17 -28.80
C ALA A 270 -33.86 -1.71 -27.95
N ASP A 271 -33.90 -3.03 -27.73
CA ASP A 271 -34.88 -3.66 -26.83
C ASP A 271 -34.33 -3.92 -25.42
N ARG A 272 -32.99 -3.91 -25.28
CA ARG A 272 -32.29 -4.06 -24.01
C ARG A 272 -31.11 -3.10 -23.90
N VAL A 273 -30.93 -2.50 -22.72
CA VAL A 273 -29.85 -1.55 -22.46
C VAL A 273 -29.15 -1.80 -21.13
N ILE A 274 -27.88 -1.44 -21.07
CA ILE A 274 -27.13 -1.36 -19.82
C ILE A 274 -27.01 0.11 -19.39
N ILE A 275 -27.08 0.39 -18.10
CA ILE A 275 -26.82 1.72 -17.51
C ILE A 275 -25.72 1.59 -16.46
N LEU A 276 -24.63 2.35 -16.61
CA LEU A 276 -23.51 2.33 -15.66
C LEU A 276 -22.74 3.66 -15.67
N MET A 277 -21.83 3.82 -14.70
CA MET A 277 -20.92 4.96 -14.59
C MET A 277 -19.46 4.51 -14.41
N GLY A 278 -18.52 5.42 -14.64
CA GLY A 278 -17.08 5.14 -14.46
C GLY A 278 -16.45 4.33 -15.59
N SER A 279 -15.28 3.76 -15.34
CA SER A 279 -14.41 3.18 -16.37
C SER A 279 -14.99 1.93 -17.04
N GLY A 280 -16.00 1.29 -16.45
CA GLY A 280 -16.71 0.16 -17.06
C GLY A 280 -17.36 0.52 -18.40
N VAL A 281 -17.53 1.83 -18.68
CA VAL A 281 -18.07 2.35 -19.93
C VAL A 281 -17.21 1.94 -21.12
N GLY A 282 -15.88 1.89 -20.97
CA GLY A 282 -14.97 1.51 -22.06
C GLY A 282 -15.28 0.12 -22.61
N ALA A 283 -15.22 -0.91 -21.74
CA ALA A 283 -15.60 -2.28 -22.10
C ALA A 283 -17.05 -2.39 -22.62
N ALA A 284 -17.99 -1.66 -22.01
CA ALA A 284 -19.40 -1.73 -22.37
C ALA A 284 -19.68 -1.13 -23.76
N GLU A 285 -19.11 0.04 -24.04
CA GLU A 285 -19.28 0.74 -25.31
C GLU A 285 -18.65 -0.03 -26.47
N GLU A 286 -17.43 -0.55 -26.30
CA GLU A 286 -16.80 -1.42 -27.30
C GLU A 286 -17.67 -2.63 -27.63
N THR A 287 -18.22 -3.28 -26.60
CA THR A 287 -19.08 -4.46 -26.76
C THR A 287 -20.38 -4.12 -27.47
N VAL A 288 -21.08 -3.07 -27.04
CA VAL A 288 -22.32 -2.62 -27.68
C VAL A 288 -22.08 -2.26 -29.14
N ARG A 289 -21.01 -1.53 -29.47
CA ARG A 289 -20.68 -1.20 -30.87
C ARG A 289 -20.39 -2.45 -31.70
N HIS A 290 -19.66 -3.42 -31.15
CA HIS A 290 -19.37 -4.68 -31.82
C HIS A 290 -20.64 -5.50 -32.10
N LEU A 291 -21.57 -5.58 -31.15
CA LEU A 291 -22.83 -6.31 -31.27
C LEU A 291 -23.83 -5.61 -32.21
N VAL A 292 -23.95 -4.29 -32.13
CA VAL A 292 -24.82 -3.50 -33.02
C VAL A 292 -24.38 -3.63 -34.49
N LYS A 293 -23.07 -3.62 -34.77
CA LYS A 293 -22.54 -3.91 -36.12
C LYS A 293 -22.95 -5.29 -36.65
N ARG A 294 -23.28 -6.22 -35.75
CA ARG A 294 -23.73 -7.59 -36.04
C ARG A 294 -25.25 -7.77 -35.95
N GLY A 295 -26.02 -6.68 -35.85
CA GLY A 295 -27.48 -6.67 -35.92
C GLY A 295 -28.21 -6.79 -34.59
N GLU A 296 -27.48 -6.81 -33.46
CA GLU A 296 -28.09 -6.86 -32.12
C GLU A 296 -28.74 -5.52 -31.75
N ARG A 297 -29.94 -5.58 -31.15
CA ARG A 297 -30.71 -4.41 -30.71
C ARG A 297 -30.37 -4.04 -29.27
N VAL A 298 -29.11 -3.73 -29.01
CA VAL A 298 -28.57 -3.42 -27.69
C VAL A 298 -28.14 -1.95 -27.58
N GLY A 299 -28.08 -1.44 -26.35
CA GLY A 299 -27.56 -0.11 -26.07
C GLY A 299 -26.93 0.05 -24.69
N LEU A 300 -26.31 1.20 -24.49
CA LEU A 300 -25.63 1.64 -23.27
C LEU A 300 -26.06 3.07 -22.96
N VAL A 301 -26.38 3.33 -21.70
CA VAL A 301 -26.47 4.69 -21.14
C VAL A 301 -25.30 4.92 -20.21
N LYS A 302 -24.51 5.94 -20.55
CA LYS A 302 -23.38 6.41 -19.74
C LYS A 302 -23.88 7.50 -18.80
N VAL A 303 -23.77 7.26 -17.50
CA VAL A 303 -24.14 8.26 -16.48
C VAL A 303 -22.93 9.17 -16.23
N ARG A 304 -23.06 10.46 -16.56
CA ARG A 304 -22.01 11.47 -16.31
C ARG A 304 -22.31 12.26 -15.05
N LEU A 305 -23.47 12.93 -15.02
CA LEU A 305 -23.95 13.63 -13.82
C LEU A 305 -24.82 12.69 -12.98
N TYR A 306 -24.26 12.16 -11.90
CA TYR A 306 -24.99 11.30 -10.98
C TYR A 306 -25.80 12.09 -9.94
N ARG A 307 -25.29 13.25 -9.49
CA ARG A 307 -26.02 14.16 -8.60
C ARG A 307 -25.87 15.62 -9.07
N PRO A 308 -26.94 16.43 -9.05
CA PRO A 308 -28.35 16.03 -8.90
C PRO A 308 -28.78 15.04 -10.00
N PHE A 309 -29.60 14.06 -9.64
CA PHE A 309 -30.03 13.03 -10.58
C PHE A 309 -31.23 13.53 -11.38
N ASP A 310 -31.00 13.92 -12.64
CA ASP A 310 -32.06 14.47 -13.49
C ASP A 310 -32.81 13.36 -14.25
N SER A 311 -33.91 12.88 -13.65
CA SER A 311 -34.73 11.81 -14.21
C SER A 311 -35.26 12.13 -15.61
N ALA A 312 -35.57 13.40 -15.90
CA ALA A 312 -36.07 13.81 -17.22
C ALA A 312 -35.02 13.58 -18.32
N SER A 313 -33.78 14.05 -18.12
CA SER A 313 -32.69 13.82 -19.09
C SER A 313 -32.35 12.35 -19.24
N LEU A 314 -32.37 11.57 -18.15
CA LEU A 314 -32.17 10.11 -18.24
C LEU A 314 -33.22 9.47 -19.15
N LEU A 315 -34.50 9.70 -18.87
CA LEU A 315 -35.60 9.08 -19.60
C LEU A 315 -35.61 9.50 -21.08
N ALA A 316 -35.26 10.76 -21.36
CA ALA A 316 -35.15 11.31 -22.71
C ALA A 316 -33.96 10.73 -23.50
N SER A 317 -32.91 10.26 -22.82
CA SER A 317 -31.77 9.60 -23.48
C SER A 317 -32.08 8.16 -23.94
N ILE A 318 -33.11 7.52 -23.39
CA ILE A 318 -33.40 6.10 -23.58
C ILE A 318 -34.49 5.90 -24.65
N PRO A 319 -34.26 5.09 -25.69
CA PRO A 319 -35.28 4.78 -26.70
C PRO A 319 -36.56 4.15 -26.11
N ASP A 320 -37.73 4.52 -26.65
CA ASP A 320 -39.02 3.97 -26.22
C ASP A 320 -39.21 2.47 -26.51
N SER A 321 -38.37 1.92 -27.37
CA SER A 321 -38.36 0.49 -27.72
C SER A 321 -37.77 -0.40 -26.64
N VAL A 322 -37.10 0.17 -25.64
CA VAL A 322 -36.44 -0.56 -24.56
C VAL A 322 -37.46 -1.27 -23.68
N LYS A 323 -37.26 -2.58 -23.49
CA LYS A 323 -38.11 -3.44 -22.66
C LYS A 323 -37.41 -3.91 -21.39
N LYS A 324 -36.07 -3.97 -21.40
CA LYS A 324 -35.27 -4.54 -20.31
C LYS A 324 -34.02 -3.69 -20.07
N ILE A 325 -33.68 -3.46 -18.81
CA ILE A 325 -32.59 -2.59 -18.38
C ILE A 325 -31.76 -3.31 -17.32
N GLY A 326 -30.45 -3.42 -17.55
CA GLY A 326 -29.48 -3.83 -16.54
C GLY A 326 -28.73 -2.62 -15.99
N VAL A 327 -28.89 -2.33 -14.70
CA VAL A 327 -28.19 -1.24 -14.03
C VAL A 327 -26.99 -1.80 -13.26
N LEU A 328 -25.80 -1.30 -13.54
CA LEU A 328 -24.57 -1.82 -12.93
C LEU A 328 -23.98 -0.83 -11.93
N ASP A 329 -23.85 -1.29 -10.69
CA ASP A 329 -23.25 -0.55 -9.60
C ASP A 329 -21.86 -1.12 -9.28
N ARG A 330 -20.87 -0.22 -9.20
CA ARG A 330 -19.50 -0.56 -8.79
C ARG A 330 -19.35 -0.41 -7.28
N THR A 331 -20.31 -0.91 -6.50
CA THR A 331 -20.31 -0.84 -5.04
C THR A 331 -21.15 -1.98 -4.46
N LYS A 332 -21.13 -2.14 -3.14
CA LYS A 332 -22.03 -3.04 -2.42
C LYS A 332 -22.54 -2.35 -1.16
N GLU A 333 -23.85 -2.30 -0.97
CA GLU A 333 -24.49 -1.88 0.29
C GLU A 333 -25.11 -3.12 0.97
N PRO A 334 -24.40 -3.80 1.90
CA PRO A 334 -24.92 -5.01 2.53
C PRO A 334 -26.25 -4.75 3.26
N GLY A 335 -27.26 -5.59 2.97
CA GLY A 335 -28.59 -5.47 3.57
C GLY A 335 -29.52 -4.47 2.88
N ALA A 336 -29.04 -3.72 1.89
CA ALA A 336 -29.88 -2.87 1.08
C ALA A 336 -30.73 -3.69 0.08
N ASP A 337 -31.90 -3.18 -0.27
CA ASP A 337 -32.83 -3.70 -1.28
C ASP A 337 -32.37 -3.45 -2.73
N GLY A 338 -31.12 -3.01 -2.90
CA GLY A 338 -30.47 -2.71 -4.17
C GLY A 338 -29.30 -1.74 -3.98
N GLU A 339 -28.50 -1.54 -5.00
CA GLU A 339 -27.41 -0.55 -5.00
C GLU A 339 -27.90 0.86 -5.42
N PRO A 340 -27.11 1.92 -5.18
CA PRO A 340 -27.57 3.30 -5.35
C PRO A 340 -28.06 3.67 -6.76
N LEU A 341 -27.28 3.38 -7.81
CA LEU A 341 -27.66 3.74 -9.18
C LEU A 341 -28.89 2.94 -9.63
N TYR A 342 -28.94 1.65 -9.31
CA TYR A 342 -30.12 0.81 -9.53
C TYR A 342 -31.39 1.44 -8.96
N LYS A 343 -31.36 1.90 -7.70
CA LYS A 343 -32.54 2.53 -7.06
C LYS A 343 -32.94 3.85 -7.71
N ASP A 344 -31.97 4.68 -8.09
CA ASP A 344 -32.28 5.95 -8.76
C ASP A 344 -32.92 5.74 -10.13
N VAL A 345 -32.40 4.78 -10.91
CA VAL A 345 -32.99 4.42 -12.21
C VAL A 345 -34.38 3.82 -12.03
N LEU A 346 -34.55 2.87 -11.10
CA LEU A 346 -35.85 2.28 -10.81
C LEU A 346 -36.87 3.35 -10.38
N GLY A 347 -36.47 4.26 -9.49
CA GLY A 347 -37.29 5.37 -9.03
C GLY A 347 -37.69 6.32 -10.15
N ALA A 348 -36.78 6.66 -11.06
CA ALA A 348 -37.07 7.52 -12.21
C ALA A 348 -38.13 6.91 -13.14
N PHE A 349 -37.98 5.62 -13.50
CA PHE A 349 -38.93 4.92 -14.35
C PHE A 349 -40.28 4.68 -13.66
N ALA A 350 -40.28 4.27 -12.39
CA ALA A 350 -41.50 4.05 -11.63
C ALA A 350 -42.31 5.34 -11.46
N THR A 351 -41.65 6.47 -11.21
CA THR A 351 -42.30 7.79 -11.11
C THR A 351 -42.91 8.18 -12.46
N ALA A 352 -42.15 8.11 -13.55
CA ALA A 352 -42.65 8.47 -14.88
C ALA A 352 -43.83 7.58 -15.33
N TYR A 353 -43.81 6.29 -14.99
CA TYR A 353 -44.94 5.40 -15.24
C TYR A 353 -46.16 5.77 -14.40
N SER A 354 -45.98 6.02 -13.10
CA SER A 354 -47.06 6.39 -12.19
C SER A 354 -47.72 7.72 -12.55
N GLU A 355 -46.97 8.65 -13.12
CA GLU A 355 -47.46 9.96 -13.58
C GLU A 355 -48.04 9.91 -15.01
N GLY A 356 -47.98 8.76 -15.69
CA GLY A 356 -48.44 8.61 -17.07
C GLY A 356 -47.54 9.23 -18.13
N ALA A 357 -46.34 9.70 -17.75
CA ALA A 357 -45.32 10.19 -18.68
C ALA A 357 -44.72 9.07 -19.55
N ARG A 358 -44.81 7.80 -19.11
CA ARG A 358 -44.55 6.61 -19.93
C ARG A 358 -45.70 5.61 -19.84
N SER A 359 -45.99 4.94 -20.95
CA SER A 359 -47.06 3.94 -21.06
C SER A 359 -46.66 2.54 -20.55
N ASN A 360 -45.37 2.28 -20.40
CA ASN A 360 -44.83 1.01 -19.93
C ASN A 360 -43.71 1.21 -18.90
N LEU A 361 -43.54 0.21 -18.06
CA LEU A 361 -42.41 0.09 -17.13
C LEU A 361 -41.52 -1.06 -17.63
N PRO A 362 -40.30 -0.82 -18.15
CA PRO A 362 -39.41 -1.89 -18.54
C PRO A 362 -39.01 -2.75 -17.33
N ARG A 363 -38.57 -3.99 -17.58
CA ARG A 363 -37.98 -4.84 -16.53
C ARG A 363 -36.59 -4.29 -16.19
N ILE A 364 -36.43 -3.78 -14.98
CA ILE A 364 -35.17 -3.20 -14.49
C ILE A 364 -34.54 -4.16 -13.47
N VAL A 365 -33.31 -4.60 -13.72
CA VAL A 365 -32.53 -5.46 -12.82
C VAL A 365 -31.21 -4.77 -12.45
N GLY A 366 -30.74 -5.00 -11.22
CA GLY A 366 -29.48 -4.49 -10.70
C GLY A 366 -28.39 -5.55 -10.67
N GLY A 367 -27.17 -5.16 -10.99
CA GLY A 367 -25.99 -6.01 -10.96
C GLY A 367 -24.79 -5.30 -10.36
N ARG A 368 -23.89 -6.06 -9.72
CA ARG A 368 -22.62 -5.55 -9.21
C ARG A 368 -21.44 -6.05 -10.04
N TYR A 369 -20.46 -5.17 -10.23
CA TYR A 369 -19.24 -5.47 -10.96
C TYR A 369 -18.05 -4.69 -10.38
N GLY A 370 -16.83 -5.06 -10.76
CA GLY A 370 -15.66 -4.18 -10.66
C GLY A 370 -15.23 -3.73 -9.25
N ILE A 371 -15.78 -4.32 -8.19
CA ILE A 371 -15.43 -4.01 -6.79
C ILE A 371 -13.94 -4.29 -6.58
N ALA A 372 -13.23 -3.38 -5.93
CA ALA A 372 -11.77 -3.45 -5.72
C ALA A 372 -10.96 -3.74 -7.00
N SER A 373 -11.26 -3.00 -8.09
CA SER A 373 -10.67 -3.21 -9.42
C SER A 373 -10.76 -4.65 -9.95
N LYS A 374 -11.77 -5.43 -9.55
CA LYS A 374 -12.08 -6.67 -10.25
C LYS A 374 -12.25 -6.38 -11.75
N GLU A 375 -11.70 -7.25 -12.60
CA GLU A 375 -11.78 -7.05 -14.04
C GLU A 375 -13.24 -6.98 -14.52
N PHE A 376 -13.46 -6.15 -15.53
CA PHE A 376 -14.74 -6.01 -16.21
C PHE A 376 -14.51 -5.97 -17.72
N THR A 377 -14.68 -7.13 -18.36
CA THR A 377 -14.27 -7.36 -19.74
C THR A 377 -15.46 -7.34 -20.70
N PRO A 378 -15.22 -7.22 -22.03
CA PRO A 378 -16.28 -7.34 -23.03
C PRO A 378 -17.12 -8.63 -22.92
N GLY A 379 -16.49 -9.75 -22.57
CA GLY A 379 -17.21 -11.01 -22.36
C GLY A 379 -18.23 -10.93 -21.23
N MET A 380 -17.89 -10.23 -20.14
CA MET A 380 -18.80 -9.98 -19.02
C MET A 380 -19.98 -9.09 -19.42
N VAL A 381 -19.72 -8.03 -20.21
CA VAL A 381 -20.78 -7.16 -20.75
C VAL A 381 -21.73 -7.96 -21.64
N LYS A 382 -21.19 -8.81 -22.53
CA LYS A 382 -21.97 -9.71 -23.38
C LYS A 382 -22.85 -10.65 -22.54
N GLY A 383 -22.29 -11.26 -21.49
CA GLY A 383 -23.06 -12.11 -20.57
C GLY A 383 -24.22 -11.38 -19.89
N ILE A 384 -24.06 -10.11 -19.53
CA ILE A 384 -25.16 -9.28 -19.00
C ILE A 384 -26.24 -9.04 -20.06
N LEU A 385 -25.85 -8.69 -21.29
CA LEU A 385 -26.80 -8.48 -22.39
C LEU A 385 -27.54 -9.77 -22.76
N GLU A 386 -26.88 -10.93 -22.67
CA GLU A 386 -27.49 -12.25 -22.86
C GLU A 386 -28.47 -12.60 -21.73
N GLU A 387 -28.14 -12.32 -20.47
CA GLU A 387 -29.07 -12.47 -19.34
C GLU A 387 -30.32 -11.60 -19.54
N LEU A 388 -30.13 -10.34 -19.97
CA LEU A 388 -31.23 -9.44 -20.33
C LEU A 388 -32.05 -9.93 -21.53
N ALA A 389 -31.51 -10.78 -22.40
CA ALA A 389 -32.29 -11.36 -23.49
C ALA A 389 -33.37 -12.33 -22.97
N GLY A 390 -33.08 -13.05 -21.88
CA GLY A 390 -33.95 -14.07 -21.29
C GLY A 390 -35.26 -13.53 -20.71
N ASP A 391 -36.29 -14.37 -20.61
CA ASP A 391 -37.65 -13.93 -20.22
C ASP A 391 -37.74 -13.36 -18.80
N ASP A 392 -36.99 -13.91 -17.86
CA ASP A 392 -36.90 -13.45 -16.47
C ASP A 392 -35.43 -13.24 -16.07
N PRO A 393 -34.83 -12.09 -16.42
CA PRO A 393 -33.44 -11.81 -16.06
C PRO A 393 -33.28 -11.74 -14.54
N ARG A 394 -32.23 -12.36 -14.02
CA ARG A 394 -31.90 -12.33 -12.59
C ARG A 394 -31.71 -10.90 -12.10
N ASN A 395 -32.27 -10.61 -10.93
CA ASN A 395 -32.02 -9.37 -10.21
C ASN A 395 -30.94 -9.58 -9.14
N SER A 396 -30.26 -8.50 -8.76
CA SER A 396 -29.21 -8.50 -7.74
C SER A 396 -28.04 -9.44 -8.06
N PHE A 397 -27.69 -9.58 -9.34
CA PHE A 397 -26.63 -10.46 -9.80
C PHE A 397 -25.22 -9.89 -9.54
N THR A 398 -24.20 -10.72 -9.72
CA THR A 398 -22.79 -10.31 -9.78
C THR A 398 -22.15 -10.77 -11.09
N VAL A 399 -21.11 -10.09 -11.56
CA VAL A 399 -20.31 -10.56 -12.70
C VAL A 399 -18.81 -10.40 -12.43
N GLY A 400 -17.99 -11.32 -12.92
CA GLY A 400 -16.54 -11.33 -12.72
C GLY A 400 -16.06 -12.11 -11.48
N ILE A 401 -16.97 -12.84 -10.81
CA ILE A 401 -16.66 -13.75 -9.71
C ILE A 401 -17.46 -15.06 -9.86
N VAL A 402 -17.01 -16.11 -9.17
CA VAL A 402 -17.77 -17.35 -8.99
C VAL A 402 -18.42 -17.32 -7.61
N ASP A 403 -19.73 -17.11 -7.56
CA ASP A 403 -20.52 -17.08 -6.32
C ASP A 403 -21.30 -18.39 -6.17
N ASP A 404 -20.63 -19.40 -5.66
CA ASP A 404 -21.19 -20.72 -5.35
C ASP A 404 -21.93 -20.79 -4.01
N VAL A 405 -22.08 -19.65 -3.31
CA VAL A 405 -22.79 -19.54 -2.04
C VAL A 405 -24.21 -19.04 -2.27
N THR A 406 -24.36 -17.90 -2.94
CA THR A 406 -25.69 -17.34 -3.24
C THR A 406 -26.16 -17.61 -4.67
N ASN A 407 -25.28 -18.14 -5.52
CA ASN A 407 -25.57 -18.51 -6.92
C ASN A 407 -26.14 -17.34 -7.74
N ASN A 408 -25.70 -16.12 -7.42
CA ASN A 408 -26.16 -14.90 -8.06
C ASN A 408 -25.18 -14.39 -9.14
N ASN A 409 -24.07 -15.07 -9.40
CA ASN A 409 -23.19 -14.67 -10.49
C ASN A 409 -23.76 -15.04 -11.87
N LEU A 410 -23.44 -14.23 -12.87
CA LEU A 410 -23.67 -14.54 -14.28
C LEU A 410 -22.46 -15.30 -14.85
N ASP A 411 -22.72 -16.18 -15.82
CA ASP A 411 -21.68 -16.82 -16.63
C ASP A 411 -21.25 -15.87 -17.76
N TRP A 412 -20.00 -16.00 -18.22
CA TRP A 412 -19.50 -15.21 -19.35
C TRP A 412 -18.44 -15.94 -20.16
N GLU A 413 -18.29 -15.53 -21.41
CA GLU A 413 -17.28 -16.05 -22.33
C GLU A 413 -15.95 -15.30 -22.15
N ALA A 414 -15.00 -15.87 -21.40
CA ALA A 414 -13.71 -15.23 -21.12
C ALA A 414 -12.85 -14.95 -22.37
N GLY A 415 -13.06 -15.70 -23.46
CA GLY A 415 -12.34 -15.56 -24.73
C GLY A 415 -12.93 -14.54 -25.70
N PHE A 416 -14.07 -13.92 -25.38
CA PHE A 416 -14.74 -12.98 -26.28
C PHE A 416 -13.93 -11.70 -26.49
N ARG A 417 -13.78 -11.26 -27.75
CA ARG A 417 -13.03 -10.05 -28.15
C ARG A 417 -13.86 -9.16 -29.07
N THR A 418 -13.74 -7.85 -28.88
CA THR A 418 -14.38 -6.83 -29.72
C THR A 418 -13.55 -6.54 -30.97
N ASP A 419 -14.14 -5.84 -31.94
CA ASP A 419 -13.41 -5.41 -33.14
C ASP A 419 -12.28 -4.44 -32.74
N ALA A 420 -12.54 -3.56 -31.76
CA ALA A 420 -11.58 -2.59 -31.26
C ALA A 420 -10.33 -3.25 -30.64
N ALA A 421 -10.52 -4.30 -29.83
CA ALA A 421 -9.41 -5.05 -29.23
C ALA A 421 -8.54 -5.79 -30.27
N GLN A 422 -9.10 -6.14 -31.42
CA GLN A 422 -8.39 -6.82 -32.51
C GLN A 422 -7.59 -5.84 -33.39
N GLU A 423 -7.95 -4.55 -33.39
CA GLU A 423 -7.25 -3.51 -34.15
C GLU A 423 -6.01 -2.94 -33.41
N THR A 424 -5.78 -3.34 -32.16
CA THR A 424 -4.62 -2.91 -31.37
C THR A 424 -3.46 -3.91 -31.41
N THR A 425 -2.25 -3.38 -31.35
CA THR A 425 -1.05 -4.16 -31.03
C THR A 425 -0.83 -4.16 -29.52
N ASN A 426 -0.71 -5.35 -28.94
CA ASN A 426 -0.76 -5.58 -27.50
C ASN A 426 0.56 -6.18 -27.00
N TYR A 427 1.15 -5.59 -25.94
CA TYR A 427 2.38 -6.08 -25.33
C TYR A 427 2.24 -6.27 -23.82
N VAL A 428 2.80 -7.37 -23.31
CA VAL A 428 2.78 -7.70 -21.88
C VAL A 428 4.20 -7.92 -21.36
N PHE A 429 4.54 -7.27 -20.24
CA PHE A 429 5.87 -7.36 -19.63
C PHE A 429 5.78 -7.82 -18.18
N PHE A 430 6.45 -8.91 -17.85
CA PHE A 430 6.61 -9.45 -16.51
C PHE A 430 7.96 -9.01 -15.94
N GLY A 431 7.93 -8.10 -14.97
CA GLY A 431 9.09 -7.56 -14.26
C GLY A 431 9.02 -7.78 -12.74
N LEU A 432 10.10 -7.49 -12.04
CA LEU A 432 10.17 -7.48 -10.58
C LEU A 432 9.94 -6.07 -10.03
N GLY A 433 9.24 -5.95 -8.90
CA GLY A 433 9.21 -4.72 -8.12
C GLY A 433 10.63 -4.19 -7.88
N SER A 434 10.88 -2.95 -8.32
CA SER A 434 12.17 -2.23 -8.29
C SER A 434 13.23 -2.59 -9.35
N ASP A 435 12.93 -3.40 -10.38
CA ASP A 435 13.89 -3.67 -11.47
C ASP A 435 13.90 -2.61 -12.60
N GLY A 436 12.94 -1.67 -12.56
CA GLY A 436 12.82 -0.57 -13.51
C GLY A 436 11.95 -0.83 -14.75
N THR A 437 11.32 -2.01 -14.85
CA THR A 437 10.44 -2.41 -15.98
C THR A 437 9.31 -1.42 -16.22
N VAL A 438 8.54 -1.09 -15.17
CA VAL A 438 7.41 -0.16 -15.27
C VAL A 438 7.84 1.22 -15.76
N SER A 439 8.95 1.74 -15.24
CA SER A 439 9.49 3.05 -15.67
C SER A 439 9.95 3.02 -17.13
N ALA A 440 10.60 1.93 -17.57
CA ALA A 440 10.97 1.74 -18.96
C ALA A 440 9.74 1.70 -19.87
N ASN A 441 8.67 0.99 -19.47
CA ASN A 441 7.44 0.92 -20.24
C ASN A 441 6.71 2.26 -20.33
N LYS A 442 6.62 3.04 -19.24
CA LYS A 442 6.10 4.41 -19.28
C LYS A 442 6.88 5.30 -20.26
N ASN A 443 8.21 5.12 -20.30
CA ASN A 443 9.06 5.82 -21.25
C ASN A 443 8.85 5.34 -22.70
N SER A 444 8.71 4.04 -22.92
CA SER A 444 8.44 3.48 -24.24
C SER A 444 7.12 4.00 -24.83
N ILE A 445 6.07 4.10 -24.02
CA ILE A 445 4.79 4.70 -24.44
C ILE A 445 5.00 6.13 -24.96
N LYS A 446 5.78 6.95 -24.24
CA LYS A 446 6.07 8.33 -24.65
C LYS A 446 6.83 8.39 -25.96
N ILE A 447 7.89 7.59 -26.11
CA ILE A 447 8.67 7.50 -27.36
C ILE A 447 7.75 7.11 -28.53
N ILE A 448 6.94 6.07 -28.37
CA ILE A 448 6.07 5.59 -29.45
C ILE A 448 5.04 6.65 -29.84
N ASN A 449 4.47 7.37 -28.87
CA ASN A 449 3.50 8.42 -29.17
C ASN A 449 4.14 9.67 -29.80
N GLU A 450 5.38 10.02 -29.46
CA GLU A 450 6.10 11.15 -30.06
C GLU A 450 6.55 10.84 -31.50
N GLU A 451 6.84 9.58 -31.81
CA GLU A 451 7.42 9.17 -33.10
C GLU A 451 6.40 8.50 -34.05
N THR A 452 5.16 8.24 -33.61
CA THR A 452 4.12 7.61 -34.42
C THR A 452 2.76 8.28 -34.27
N ASP A 453 1.89 8.16 -35.28
CA ASP A 453 0.50 8.64 -35.21
C ASP A 453 -0.44 7.75 -34.38
N LYS A 454 0.10 6.75 -33.66
CA LYS A 454 -0.71 5.78 -32.90
C LYS A 454 -1.17 6.34 -31.56
N PHE A 455 -2.41 6.03 -31.21
CA PHE A 455 -2.88 6.16 -29.84
C PHE A 455 -2.22 5.09 -28.99
N SER A 456 -1.87 5.45 -27.76
CA SER A 456 -1.13 4.60 -26.83
C SER A 456 -1.88 4.50 -25.51
N GLN A 457 -1.96 3.31 -24.96
CA GLN A 457 -2.50 3.03 -23.64
C GLN A 457 -1.51 2.19 -22.84
N GLY A 458 -1.36 2.47 -21.54
CA GLY A 458 -0.56 1.68 -20.61
C GLY A 458 -1.26 1.51 -19.27
N TYR A 459 -1.35 0.27 -18.80
CA TYR A 459 -1.82 -0.07 -17.47
C TYR A 459 -0.78 -0.95 -16.76
N PHE A 460 -0.59 -0.72 -15.46
CA PHE A 460 0.46 -1.38 -14.69
C PHE A 460 -0.15 -2.03 -13.45
N GLU A 461 -0.07 -3.36 -13.39
CA GLU A 461 -0.44 -4.14 -12.22
C GLU A 461 0.74 -4.21 -11.25
N TYR A 462 0.51 -3.72 -10.04
CA TYR A 462 1.48 -3.77 -8.94
C TYR A 462 1.02 -4.78 -7.91
N ASP A 463 1.97 -5.50 -7.32
CA ASP A 463 1.77 -6.19 -6.05
C ASP A 463 1.91 -5.18 -4.90
N SER A 464 1.13 -5.38 -3.83
CA SER A 464 1.24 -4.64 -2.59
C SER A 464 2.54 -4.95 -1.81
N LYS A 465 3.22 -6.06 -2.12
CA LYS A 465 4.59 -6.33 -1.63
C LYS A 465 5.58 -5.31 -2.20
N LYS A 466 6.26 -4.59 -1.29
CA LYS A 466 7.16 -3.49 -1.65
C LYS A 466 8.41 -3.88 -2.43
N ALA A 467 8.87 -5.12 -2.31
CA ALA A 467 10.04 -5.62 -3.02
C ALA A 467 9.88 -7.08 -3.40
N GLY A 468 10.43 -7.47 -4.56
CA GLY A 468 10.56 -8.87 -4.98
C GLY A 468 9.25 -9.56 -5.40
N ALA A 469 8.22 -8.78 -5.74
CA ALA A 469 6.97 -9.30 -6.29
C ALA A 469 6.85 -8.98 -7.78
N VAL A 470 5.97 -9.69 -8.47
CA VAL A 470 5.76 -9.51 -9.91
C VAL A 470 5.07 -8.18 -10.19
N THR A 471 5.45 -7.55 -11.29
CA THR A 471 4.77 -6.41 -11.88
C THR A 471 4.43 -6.78 -13.31
N THR A 472 3.19 -6.53 -13.72
CA THR A 472 2.72 -6.82 -15.09
C THR A 472 2.36 -5.52 -15.77
N SER A 473 3.01 -5.20 -16.88
CA SER A 473 2.68 -4.03 -17.70
C SER A 473 1.88 -4.45 -18.91
N HIS A 474 0.75 -3.79 -19.17
CA HIS A 474 -0.12 -4.00 -20.33
C HIS A 474 -0.10 -2.77 -21.21
N LEU A 475 0.44 -2.89 -22.41
CA LEU A 475 0.55 -1.78 -23.37
C LEU A 475 -0.27 -2.07 -24.62
N ARG A 476 -1.07 -1.10 -25.06
CA ARG A 476 -1.81 -1.16 -26.33
C ARG A 476 -1.45 0.02 -27.22
N PHE A 477 -1.35 -0.26 -28.52
CA PHE A 477 -1.09 0.74 -29.55
C PHE A 477 -2.02 0.53 -30.74
N GLY A 478 -2.66 1.59 -31.24
CA GLY A 478 -3.65 1.45 -32.30
C GLY A 478 -3.85 2.74 -33.11
N PRO A 479 -4.49 2.65 -34.29
CA PRO A 479 -4.79 3.82 -35.12
C PRO A 479 -5.95 4.68 -34.58
N ASN A 480 -6.76 4.13 -33.69
CA ASN A 480 -7.95 4.76 -33.11
C ASN A 480 -7.76 4.99 -31.60
N PRO A 481 -8.50 5.93 -30.97
CA PRO A 481 -8.53 6.08 -29.52
C PRO A 481 -8.81 4.74 -28.83
N ILE A 482 -8.11 4.49 -27.71
CA ILE A 482 -8.15 3.21 -27.01
C ILE A 482 -8.93 3.39 -25.71
N ASP A 483 -10.16 2.88 -25.70
CA ASP A 483 -11.08 2.87 -24.55
C ASP A 483 -11.15 1.50 -23.86
N SER A 484 -10.18 0.62 -24.13
CA SER A 484 -10.11 -0.74 -23.59
C SER A 484 -9.69 -0.75 -22.12
N THR A 485 -10.59 -0.34 -21.23
CA THR A 485 -10.39 -0.19 -19.77
C THR A 485 -10.36 -1.53 -19.01
N TYR A 486 -9.74 -2.54 -19.59
CA TYR A 486 -9.56 -3.90 -19.07
C TYR A 486 -8.15 -4.41 -19.43
N LEU A 487 -7.69 -5.49 -18.80
CA LEU A 487 -6.37 -6.07 -19.08
C LEU A 487 -6.30 -6.69 -20.47
N ILE A 488 -5.09 -6.83 -21.03
CA ILE A 488 -4.88 -7.65 -22.23
C ILE A 488 -5.23 -9.09 -21.84
N GLY A 489 -6.06 -9.77 -22.62
CA GLY A 489 -6.52 -11.11 -22.29
C GLY A 489 -5.57 -12.24 -22.71
N LYS A 490 -5.93 -13.47 -22.33
CA LYS A 490 -5.25 -14.68 -22.82
C LYS A 490 -5.32 -14.73 -24.36
N GLY A 491 -4.19 -15.05 -25.00
CA GLY A 491 -4.08 -15.18 -26.45
C GLY A 491 -4.03 -13.86 -27.25
N GLU A 492 -3.83 -12.72 -26.61
CA GLU A 492 -3.87 -11.40 -27.29
C GLU A 492 -2.52 -10.72 -27.45
N ALA A 493 -1.52 -11.06 -26.63
CA ALA A 493 -0.26 -10.33 -26.60
C ALA A 493 0.61 -10.69 -27.80
N ASN A 494 0.87 -9.71 -28.67
CA ASN A 494 1.82 -9.85 -29.79
C ASN A 494 3.26 -10.02 -29.29
N LEU A 495 3.57 -9.56 -28.08
CA LEU A 495 4.84 -9.79 -27.39
C LEU A 495 4.61 -10.02 -25.91
N VAL A 496 5.24 -11.06 -25.37
CA VAL A 496 5.38 -11.32 -23.94
C VAL A 496 6.85 -11.23 -23.56
N ALA A 497 7.20 -10.37 -22.61
CA ALA A 497 8.56 -10.23 -22.10
C ALA A 497 8.67 -10.73 -20.65
N CYS A 498 9.67 -11.54 -20.37
CA CYS A 498 10.02 -12.05 -19.04
C CYS A 498 11.39 -11.50 -18.62
N HIS A 499 11.38 -10.52 -17.73
CA HIS A 499 12.61 -9.86 -17.29
C HIS A 499 13.32 -10.62 -16.15
N GLN A 500 12.68 -11.64 -15.58
CA GLN A 500 13.18 -12.41 -14.45
C GLN A 500 13.08 -13.92 -14.70
N PRO A 501 14.18 -14.67 -14.84
CA PRO A 501 14.15 -16.11 -15.08
C PRO A 501 13.32 -16.91 -14.06
N VAL A 502 13.30 -16.48 -12.80
CA VAL A 502 12.55 -17.15 -11.72
C VAL A 502 11.03 -17.21 -11.97
N PHE A 503 10.51 -16.39 -12.88
CA PHE A 503 9.09 -16.38 -13.24
C PHE A 503 8.68 -17.53 -14.15
N LEU A 504 9.63 -18.17 -14.86
CA LEU A 504 9.38 -19.32 -15.73
C LEU A 504 8.75 -20.48 -14.95
N ASP A 505 9.17 -20.67 -13.69
CA ASP A 505 8.66 -21.73 -12.82
C ASP A 505 7.44 -21.32 -11.99
N ARG A 506 6.95 -20.07 -12.12
CA ARG A 506 5.89 -19.52 -11.27
C ARG A 506 4.62 -19.14 -12.01
N TYR A 507 4.75 -18.51 -13.17
CA TYR A 507 3.61 -17.91 -13.87
C TYR A 507 3.43 -18.51 -15.26
N ASP A 508 2.18 -18.79 -15.63
CA ASP A 508 1.81 -19.25 -16.97
C ASP A 508 1.72 -18.05 -17.94
N MET A 509 2.79 -17.26 -18.04
CA MET A 509 2.81 -15.99 -18.78
C MET A 509 2.52 -16.15 -20.28
N LEU A 510 2.85 -17.29 -20.86
CA LEU A 510 2.60 -17.59 -22.28
C LEU A 510 1.14 -17.90 -22.57
N ASP A 511 0.27 -18.02 -21.56
CA ASP A 511 -1.18 -18.00 -21.76
C ASP A 511 -1.61 -16.67 -22.43
N MET A 512 -0.87 -15.59 -22.20
CA MET A 512 -1.14 -14.26 -22.76
C MET A 512 -0.74 -14.14 -24.23
N ALA A 513 0.26 -14.91 -24.69
CA ALA A 513 0.82 -14.78 -26.03
C ALA A 513 -0.20 -15.16 -27.12
N ALA A 514 -0.33 -14.29 -28.13
CA ALA A 514 -1.05 -14.57 -29.36
C ALA A 514 -0.31 -15.59 -30.24
N GLU A 515 -1.03 -16.22 -31.16
CA GLU A 515 -0.41 -17.06 -32.20
C GLU A 515 0.49 -16.21 -33.11
N GLY A 516 1.68 -16.71 -33.42
CA GLY A 516 2.74 -15.98 -34.14
C GLY A 516 3.39 -14.84 -33.35
N GLY A 517 3.13 -14.74 -32.03
CA GLY A 517 3.69 -13.70 -31.17
C GLY A 517 5.17 -13.89 -30.84
N VAL A 518 5.74 -12.91 -30.14
CA VAL A 518 7.15 -12.90 -29.70
C VAL A 518 7.26 -13.20 -28.21
N PHE A 519 8.21 -14.06 -27.83
CA PHE A 519 8.61 -14.25 -26.43
C PHE A 519 10.05 -13.73 -26.23
N LEU A 520 10.22 -12.77 -25.33
CA LEU A 520 11.53 -12.22 -24.95
C LEU A 520 11.89 -12.65 -23.51
N LEU A 521 13.02 -13.31 -23.33
CA LEU A 521 13.49 -13.76 -22.01
C LEU A 521 14.85 -13.16 -21.65
N ASN A 522 14.93 -12.55 -20.47
CA ASN A 522 16.22 -12.30 -19.82
C ASN A 522 16.75 -13.60 -19.20
N SER A 523 17.94 -14.06 -19.57
CA SER A 523 18.57 -15.26 -19.00
C SER A 523 20.10 -15.22 -19.06
N GLN A 524 20.74 -15.66 -17.98
CA GLN A 524 22.20 -15.89 -17.92
C GLN A 524 22.61 -17.24 -18.52
N ILE A 525 21.64 -18.09 -18.89
CA ILE A 525 21.91 -19.39 -19.50
C ILE A 525 22.26 -19.14 -20.97
N PRO A 526 23.35 -19.74 -21.49
CA PRO A 526 23.73 -19.58 -22.88
C PRO A 526 22.59 -19.89 -23.86
N PRO A 527 22.44 -19.13 -24.97
CA PRO A 527 21.34 -19.30 -25.93
C PRO A 527 21.15 -20.73 -26.43
N GLU A 528 22.23 -21.49 -26.61
CA GLU A 528 22.20 -22.88 -27.05
C GLU A 528 21.60 -23.86 -26.04
N SER A 529 21.55 -23.48 -24.76
CA SER A 529 21.08 -24.34 -23.65
C SER A 529 19.74 -23.89 -23.05
N VAL A 530 19.30 -22.66 -23.34
CA VAL A 530 18.12 -22.05 -22.72
C VAL A 530 16.83 -22.83 -22.98
N TRP A 531 16.71 -23.49 -24.13
CA TRP A 531 15.54 -24.32 -24.45
C TRP A 531 15.33 -25.44 -23.43
N GLN A 532 16.41 -26.08 -22.97
CA GLN A 532 16.34 -27.26 -22.09
C GLN A 532 15.89 -26.94 -20.67
N VAL A 533 15.88 -25.67 -20.28
CA VAL A 533 15.46 -25.23 -18.94
C VAL A 533 14.04 -24.68 -18.90
N LEU A 534 13.32 -24.70 -20.02
CA LEU A 534 11.92 -24.30 -20.05
C LEU A 534 11.02 -25.47 -19.57
N PRO A 535 10.00 -25.20 -18.73
CA PRO A 535 9.00 -26.20 -18.39
C PRO A 535 8.28 -26.75 -19.62
N ARG A 536 7.85 -28.01 -19.55
CA ARG A 536 7.20 -28.73 -20.66
C ARG A 536 6.03 -27.96 -21.27
N ARG A 537 5.14 -27.40 -20.46
CA ARG A 537 4.02 -26.57 -20.93
C ARG A 537 4.48 -25.33 -21.71
N MET A 538 5.55 -24.65 -21.30
CA MET A 538 6.04 -23.47 -22.00
C MET A 538 6.63 -23.83 -23.36
N GLN A 539 7.41 -24.90 -23.45
CA GLN A 539 7.90 -25.42 -24.74
C GLN A 539 6.73 -25.76 -25.67
N GLN A 540 5.71 -26.45 -25.14
CA GLN A 540 4.51 -26.77 -25.90
C GLN A 540 3.81 -25.52 -26.44
N GLN A 541 3.64 -24.49 -25.60
CA GLN A 541 3.02 -23.23 -26.02
C GLN A 541 3.84 -22.47 -27.06
N ILE A 542 5.18 -22.48 -26.95
CA ILE A 542 6.06 -21.86 -27.96
C ILE A 542 5.89 -22.55 -29.32
N ILE A 543 5.79 -23.88 -29.34
CA ILE A 543 5.60 -24.67 -30.57
C ILE A 543 4.19 -24.46 -31.13
N ASP A 544 3.15 -24.73 -30.33
CA ASP A 544 1.76 -24.73 -30.78
C ASP A 544 1.32 -23.36 -31.29
N LYS A 545 1.82 -22.29 -30.65
CA LYS A 545 1.50 -20.91 -31.03
C LYS A 545 2.49 -20.34 -32.04
N HIS A 546 3.48 -21.11 -32.50
CA HIS A 546 4.51 -20.66 -33.45
C HIS A 546 5.22 -19.37 -32.99
N LEU A 547 5.63 -19.33 -31.71
CA LEU A 547 6.23 -18.11 -31.14
C LEU A 547 7.66 -17.90 -31.62
N ASP A 548 7.99 -16.65 -31.91
CA ASP A 548 9.36 -16.21 -32.11
C ASP A 548 10.05 -16.01 -30.75
N PHE A 549 11.04 -16.85 -30.44
CA PHE A 549 11.70 -16.84 -29.13
C PHE A 549 13.06 -16.13 -29.16
N TYR A 550 13.22 -15.13 -28.31
CA TYR A 550 14.45 -14.34 -28.15
C TYR A 550 14.97 -14.37 -26.71
N VAL A 551 16.31 -14.36 -26.57
CA VAL A 551 17.00 -14.37 -25.27
C VAL A 551 18.11 -13.32 -25.23
N VAL A 552 18.29 -12.70 -24.06
CA VAL A 552 19.40 -11.76 -23.77
C VAL A 552 19.88 -11.96 -22.32
N ASP A 553 21.20 -11.91 -22.08
CA ASP A 553 21.76 -11.87 -20.72
C ASP A 553 21.88 -10.41 -20.23
N ALA A 554 20.75 -9.83 -19.83
CA ALA A 554 20.74 -8.43 -19.42
C ALA A 554 21.54 -8.18 -18.14
N TYR A 555 21.62 -9.17 -17.23
CA TYR A 555 22.41 -9.04 -16.01
C TYR A 555 23.92 -9.09 -16.27
N GLY A 556 24.36 -9.99 -17.15
CA GLY A 556 25.76 -10.05 -17.59
C GLY A 556 26.19 -8.75 -18.27
N ILE A 557 25.37 -8.23 -19.19
CA ILE A 557 25.63 -6.97 -19.90
C ILE A 557 25.67 -5.79 -18.90
N ALA A 558 24.70 -5.69 -17.99
CA ALA A 558 24.68 -4.64 -16.97
C ALA A 558 25.91 -4.71 -16.04
N GLY A 559 26.35 -5.91 -15.68
CA GLY A 559 27.56 -6.14 -14.89
C GLY A 559 28.82 -5.65 -15.59
N GLN A 560 29.00 -6.01 -16.87
CA GLN A 560 30.14 -5.61 -17.70
C GLN A 560 30.18 -4.09 -17.94
N ALA A 561 29.02 -3.46 -18.14
CA ALA A 561 28.89 -2.01 -18.28
C ALA A 561 29.00 -1.25 -16.93
N GLY A 562 29.14 -1.94 -15.80
CA GLY A 562 29.23 -1.33 -14.48
C GLY A 562 27.94 -0.63 -14.03
N MET A 563 26.78 -1.11 -14.51
CA MET A 563 25.42 -0.69 -14.13
C MET A 563 24.82 -1.52 -12.98
N GLY A 564 25.55 -2.53 -12.49
CA GLY A 564 25.09 -3.41 -11.42
C GLY A 564 23.94 -4.31 -11.89
N GLN A 565 22.81 -4.29 -11.19
CA GLN A 565 21.64 -5.13 -11.49
C GLN A 565 20.55 -4.41 -12.30
N ARG A 566 20.85 -3.24 -12.88
CA ARG A 566 19.87 -2.45 -13.65
C ARG A 566 19.77 -2.97 -15.08
N ILE A 567 18.68 -3.65 -15.40
CA ILE A 567 18.42 -4.26 -16.71
C ILE A 567 17.43 -3.47 -17.58
N ASN A 568 16.81 -2.43 -17.04
CA ASN A 568 15.67 -1.73 -17.65
C ASN A 568 15.94 -1.15 -19.05
N THR A 569 17.05 -0.45 -19.27
CA THR A 569 17.39 0.13 -20.58
C THR A 569 17.78 -0.94 -21.60
N ILE A 570 18.43 -2.02 -21.16
CA ILE A 570 18.80 -3.17 -21.99
C ILE A 570 17.54 -3.87 -22.51
N MET A 571 16.62 -4.23 -21.61
CA MET A 571 15.36 -4.87 -22.01
C MET A 571 14.50 -3.95 -22.90
N GLN A 572 14.53 -2.64 -22.66
CA GLN A 572 13.80 -1.66 -23.45
C GLN A 572 14.28 -1.63 -24.91
N ILE A 573 15.59 -1.57 -25.16
CA ILE A 573 16.11 -1.53 -26.54
C ILE A 573 15.87 -2.88 -27.25
N CYS A 574 16.00 -4.00 -26.54
CA CYS A 574 15.65 -5.32 -27.09
C CYS A 574 14.18 -5.38 -27.51
N PHE A 575 13.27 -4.83 -26.70
CA PHE A 575 11.85 -4.70 -27.07
C PHE A 575 11.65 -3.94 -28.38
N PHE A 576 12.27 -2.76 -28.54
CA PHE A 576 12.14 -1.99 -29.78
C PHE A 576 12.71 -2.72 -30.99
N ALA A 577 13.81 -3.46 -30.82
CA ALA A 577 14.45 -4.20 -31.90
C ALA A 577 13.57 -5.34 -32.46
N ILE A 578 12.71 -5.95 -31.65
CA ILE A 578 11.94 -7.15 -32.04
C ILE A 578 10.42 -6.94 -32.13
N SER A 579 9.90 -5.84 -31.57
CA SER A 579 8.45 -5.56 -31.59
C SER A 579 7.94 -5.06 -32.95
N GLY A 580 8.84 -4.51 -33.78
CA GLY A 580 8.49 -3.92 -35.07
C GLY A 580 7.63 -2.65 -34.99
N ILE A 581 7.44 -2.07 -33.80
CA ILE A 581 6.59 -0.87 -33.63
C ILE A 581 7.24 0.42 -34.10
N LEU A 582 8.57 0.48 -34.06
CA LEU A 582 9.40 1.61 -34.45
C LEU A 582 10.72 1.08 -35.04
N ASP A 583 11.38 1.85 -35.90
CA ASP A 583 12.71 1.50 -36.39
C ASP A 583 13.73 1.43 -35.22
N SER A 584 14.57 0.39 -35.24
CA SER A 584 15.51 0.11 -34.15
C SER A 584 16.59 1.18 -33.98
N GLY A 585 17.03 1.81 -35.08
CA GLY A 585 18.01 2.91 -35.03
C GLY A 585 17.39 4.15 -34.42
N GLN A 586 16.20 4.54 -34.89
CA GLN A 586 15.43 5.66 -34.36
C GLN A 586 15.11 5.48 -32.86
N ALA A 587 14.69 4.28 -32.45
CA ALA A 587 14.42 3.96 -31.05
C ALA A 587 15.68 4.11 -30.17
N ASN A 588 16.83 3.63 -30.65
CA ASN A 588 18.10 3.74 -29.92
C ASN A 588 18.49 5.22 -29.70
N GLU A 589 18.36 6.06 -30.72
CA GLU A 589 18.63 7.50 -30.61
C GLU A 589 17.74 8.16 -29.55
N LYS A 590 16.43 7.89 -29.57
CA LYS A 590 15.47 8.47 -28.62
C LYS A 590 15.70 8.00 -27.18
N ILE A 591 16.05 6.74 -26.98
CA ILE A 591 16.42 6.22 -25.66
C ILE A 591 17.69 6.94 -25.16
N LYS A 592 18.71 7.12 -26.02
CA LYS A 592 19.94 7.85 -25.67
C LYS A 592 19.68 9.32 -25.33
N GLU A 593 18.78 9.99 -26.05
CA GLU A 593 18.31 11.35 -25.74
C GLU A 593 17.64 11.42 -24.36
N MET A 594 16.73 10.49 -24.05
CA MET A 594 16.06 10.45 -22.75
C MET A 594 16.99 10.11 -21.59
N VAL A 595 17.94 9.19 -21.78
CA VAL A 595 18.99 8.91 -20.79
C VAL A 595 19.78 10.19 -20.49
N THR A 596 20.13 10.96 -21.52
CA THR A 596 20.83 12.24 -21.37
C THR A 596 19.99 13.27 -20.61
N LYS A 597 18.68 13.36 -20.90
CA LYS A 597 17.74 14.24 -20.20
C LYS A 597 17.56 13.85 -18.73
N THR A 598 17.53 12.54 -18.44
CA THR A 598 17.30 12.00 -17.10
C THR A 598 18.50 12.21 -16.16
N TYR A 599 19.72 11.94 -16.63
CA TYR A 599 20.92 12.03 -15.78
C TYR A 599 21.63 13.39 -15.83
N GLY A 600 21.30 14.24 -16.81
CA GLY A 600 21.83 15.58 -16.95
C GLY A 600 23.33 15.64 -17.33
N ARG A 601 23.81 16.83 -17.72
CA ARG A 601 25.16 17.01 -18.30
C ARG A 601 26.33 16.72 -17.34
N LYS A 602 26.12 16.71 -16.01
CA LYS A 602 27.18 16.54 -15.01
C LYS A 602 27.41 15.09 -14.56
N ALA A 603 26.56 14.14 -14.98
CA ALA A 603 26.69 12.70 -14.69
C ALA A 603 27.22 11.89 -15.89
N ARG A 604 28.23 12.42 -16.59
CA ARG A 604 28.76 11.87 -17.85
C ARG A 604 29.13 10.39 -17.76
N HIS A 605 29.71 9.96 -16.64
CA HIS A 605 30.07 8.56 -16.40
C HIS A 605 28.85 7.61 -16.36
N LEU A 606 27.68 8.04 -15.89
CA LEU A 606 26.46 7.22 -15.91
C LEU A 606 25.88 7.14 -17.33
N ILE A 607 25.92 8.23 -18.08
CA ILE A 607 25.46 8.29 -19.47
C ILE A 607 26.29 7.33 -20.34
N GLU A 608 27.63 7.41 -20.25
CA GLU A 608 28.55 6.55 -21.00
C GLU A 608 28.32 5.06 -20.69
N LYS A 609 28.09 4.70 -19.41
CA LYS A 609 27.74 3.33 -19.01
C LYS A 609 26.42 2.86 -19.63
N ASN A 610 25.38 3.71 -19.62
CA ASN A 610 24.09 3.36 -20.23
C ASN A 610 24.23 3.19 -21.75
N PHE A 611 25.01 4.03 -22.42
CA PHE A 611 25.22 3.91 -23.87
C PHE A 611 25.95 2.61 -24.22
N ALA A 612 27.01 2.27 -23.49
CA ALA A 612 27.72 1.00 -23.68
C ALA A 612 26.81 -0.22 -23.46
N ALA A 613 25.92 -0.16 -22.46
CA ALA A 613 24.93 -1.22 -22.22
C ALA A 613 23.90 -1.33 -23.35
N LEU A 614 23.41 -0.21 -23.89
CA LEU A 614 22.46 -0.19 -25.01
C LEU A 614 23.06 -0.80 -26.29
N ASP A 615 24.29 -0.43 -26.61
CA ASP A 615 24.97 -0.94 -27.81
C ASP A 615 25.24 -2.45 -27.67
N SER A 616 25.71 -2.89 -26.50
CA SER A 616 25.95 -4.31 -26.20
C SER A 616 24.66 -5.15 -26.16
N ALA A 617 23.52 -4.54 -25.84
CA ALA A 617 22.22 -5.22 -25.77
C ALA A 617 21.76 -5.75 -27.13
N LEU A 618 21.99 -4.99 -28.19
CA LEU A 618 21.62 -5.38 -29.56
C LEU A 618 22.49 -6.55 -30.05
N ASP A 619 23.79 -6.52 -29.77
CA ASP A 619 24.70 -7.61 -30.12
C ASP A 619 24.43 -8.89 -29.30
N GLY A 620 24.00 -8.74 -28.05
CA GLY A 620 23.69 -9.84 -27.13
C GLY A 620 22.26 -10.40 -27.23
N LEU A 621 21.44 -9.91 -28.18
CA LEU A 621 20.09 -10.38 -28.40
C LEU A 621 20.06 -11.52 -29.43
N HIS A 622 19.68 -12.72 -28.98
CA HIS A 622 19.73 -13.92 -29.81
C HIS A 622 18.33 -14.48 -30.10
N LYS A 623 18.04 -14.75 -31.38
CA LYS A 623 16.86 -15.55 -31.76
C LYS A 623 17.17 -17.04 -31.58
N ILE A 624 16.29 -17.75 -30.89
CA ILE A 624 16.42 -19.18 -30.62
C ILE A 624 15.72 -19.97 -31.72
N GLU A 625 16.40 -20.98 -32.27
CA GLU A 625 15.76 -21.93 -33.18
C GLU A 625 14.84 -22.85 -32.37
N VAL A 626 13.54 -22.72 -32.57
CA VAL A 626 12.51 -23.48 -31.85
C VAL A 626 12.44 -24.91 -32.42
N PRO A 627 12.67 -25.95 -31.61
CA PRO A 627 12.49 -27.35 -32.02
C PRO A 627 11.03 -27.68 -32.35
N LYS A 628 10.80 -28.71 -33.16
CA LYS A 628 9.45 -29.15 -33.56
C LYS A 628 8.70 -29.94 -32.49
N GLU A 629 9.41 -30.49 -31.52
CA GLU A 629 8.87 -31.33 -30.47
C GLU A 629 9.35 -30.85 -29.10
N VAL A 630 8.51 -31.08 -28.10
CA VAL A 630 8.81 -30.77 -26.71
C VAL A 630 9.86 -31.75 -26.19
N SER A 631 10.97 -31.22 -25.67
CA SER A 631 12.08 -32.00 -25.10
C SER A 631 12.11 -32.01 -23.57
N SER A 632 11.43 -31.07 -22.93
CA SER A 632 11.42 -30.95 -21.47
C SER A 632 10.65 -32.11 -20.81
N THR A 633 11.23 -32.64 -19.74
CA THR A 633 10.70 -33.77 -18.97
C THR A 633 10.10 -33.36 -17.63
N PHE A 634 10.14 -32.07 -17.29
CA PHE A 634 9.63 -31.54 -16.04
C PHE A 634 8.50 -30.53 -16.26
N GLU A 635 7.57 -30.49 -15.32
CA GLU A 635 6.48 -29.53 -15.28
C GLU A 635 6.81 -28.38 -14.33
N LYS A 636 6.02 -27.31 -14.41
CA LYS A 636 6.07 -26.22 -13.45
C LYS A 636 5.90 -26.75 -12.02
N SER A 637 6.72 -26.27 -11.09
CA SER A 637 6.59 -26.62 -9.67
C SER A 637 5.27 -26.10 -9.08
N PRO A 638 4.69 -26.80 -8.10
CA PRO A 638 3.53 -26.26 -7.38
C PRO A 638 3.91 -24.93 -6.68
N PRO A 639 2.98 -23.97 -6.57
CA PRO A 639 3.27 -22.64 -6.01
C PRO A 639 3.68 -22.67 -4.53
N VAL A 640 3.32 -23.73 -3.81
CA VAL A 640 3.71 -24.01 -2.43
C VAL A 640 3.97 -25.50 -2.25
N SER A 641 4.69 -25.87 -1.19
CA SER A 641 4.98 -27.29 -0.88
C SER A 641 3.69 -28.14 -0.76
N PRO A 642 3.68 -29.39 -1.24
CA PRO A 642 2.61 -30.36 -0.97
C PRO A 642 2.35 -30.61 0.52
N ASP A 643 3.35 -30.37 1.38
CA ASP A 643 3.24 -30.53 2.83
C ASP A 643 2.55 -29.34 3.53
N ALA A 644 2.32 -28.23 2.80
CA ALA A 644 1.65 -27.05 3.36
C ALA A 644 0.20 -27.37 3.79
N PRO A 645 -0.37 -26.69 4.79
CA PRO A 645 -1.76 -26.91 5.21
C PRO A 645 -2.76 -26.77 4.05
N ALA A 646 -3.91 -27.46 4.14
CA ALA A 646 -4.91 -27.47 3.06
C ALA A 646 -5.36 -26.06 2.63
N PHE A 647 -5.58 -25.16 3.60
CA PHE A 647 -5.88 -23.75 3.33
C PHE A 647 -4.77 -23.07 2.53
N VAL A 648 -3.51 -23.30 2.91
CA VAL A 648 -2.35 -22.73 2.21
C VAL A 648 -2.25 -23.27 0.79
N ARG A 649 -2.40 -24.58 0.58
CA ARG A 649 -2.31 -25.18 -0.77
C ARG A 649 -3.42 -24.72 -1.70
N GLN A 650 -4.65 -24.66 -1.20
CA GLN A 650 -5.84 -24.46 -2.03
C GLN A 650 -6.19 -22.99 -2.24
N ILE A 651 -5.85 -22.11 -1.30
CA ILE A 651 -6.24 -20.69 -1.34
C ILE A 651 -4.98 -19.82 -1.50
N THR A 652 -4.07 -19.83 -0.52
CA THR A 652 -2.84 -19.03 -0.58
C THR A 652 -2.02 -19.36 -1.83
N GLY A 653 -1.85 -20.65 -2.14
CA GLY A 653 -1.12 -21.13 -3.31
C GLY A 653 -1.74 -20.70 -4.64
N ALA A 654 -3.07 -20.68 -4.73
CA ALA A 654 -3.78 -20.18 -5.91
C ALA A 654 -3.54 -18.68 -6.10
N ILE A 655 -3.57 -17.88 -5.04
CA ILE A 655 -3.29 -16.43 -5.10
C ILE A 655 -1.81 -16.19 -5.46
N ILE A 656 -0.87 -16.93 -4.87
CA ILE A 656 0.57 -16.86 -5.21
C ILE A 656 0.79 -17.17 -6.70
N ALA A 657 0.06 -18.14 -7.26
CA ALA A 657 0.12 -18.51 -8.67
C ALA A 657 -0.55 -17.51 -9.63
N GLY A 658 -1.16 -16.42 -9.13
CA GLY A 658 -1.91 -15.47 -9.94
C GLY A 658 -3.33 -15.93 -10.31
N LEU A 659 -3.84 -16.98 -9.68
CA LEU A 659 -5.16 -17.59 -9.93
C LEU A 659 -6.22 -17.16 -8.91
N GLY A 660 -5.98 -16.09 -8.15
CA GLY A 660 -6.91 -15.60 -7.12
C GLY A 660 -8.29 -15.21 -7.67
N ASN A 661 -8.40 -14.86 -8.95
CA ASN A 661 -9.68 -14.58 -9.62
C ASN A 661 -10.55 -15.83 -9.85
N GLU A 662 -9.96 -17.03 -9.81
CA GLU A 662 -10.66 -18.31 -10.02
C GLU A 662 -11.21 -18.89 -8.70
N LEU A 663 -10.82 -18.33 -7.55
CA LEU A 663 -11.31 -18.77 -6.25
C LEU A 663 -12.79 -18.38 -6.08
N PRO A 664 -13.68 -19.34 -5.79
CA PRO A 664 -15.09 -19.04 -5.55
C PRO A 664 -15.31 -18.50 -4.14
N VAL A 665 -16.46 -17.85 -3.92
CA VAL A 665 -16.83 -17.21 -2.65
C VAL A 665 -16.74 -18.19 -1.47
N SER A 666 -17.17 -19.44 -1.62
CA SER A 666 -17.18 -20.45 -0.55
C SER A 666 -15.79 -20.80 0.01
N ARG A 667 -14.71 -20.45 -0.71
CA ARG A 667 -13.33 -20.74 -0.32
C ARG A 667 -12.69 -19.64 0.52
N LEU A 668 -13.29 -18.46 0.57
CA LEU A 668 -12.73 -17.31 1.28
C LEU A 668 -13.32 -17.19 2.71
N PRO A 669 -12.54 -16.73 3.70
CA PRO A 669 -13.06 -16.43 5.04
C PRO A 669 -14.16 -15.37 4.99
N ILE A 670 -15.28 -15.61 5.68
CA ILE A 670 -16.47 -14.74 5.64
C ILE A 670 -16.29 -13.38 6.33
N ASP A 671 -15.33 -13.29 7.26
CA ASP A 671 -15.05 -12.12 8.09
C ASP A 671 -13.63 -11.57 7.86
N GLY A 672 -12.91 -12.09 6.87
CA GLY A 672 -11.52 -11.72 6.61
C GLY A 672 -10.51 -12.30 7.60
N THR A 673 -10.85 -13.32 8.40
CA THR A 673 -9.88 -14.00 9.28
C THR A 673 -8.99 -14.96 8.50
N TRP A 674 -7.68 -14.64 8.43
CA TRP A 674 -6.68 -15.47 7.76
C TRP A 674 -5.78 -16.23 8.75
N PRO A 675 -5.28 -17.43 8.39
CA PRO A 675 -4.33 -18.14 9.24
C PRO A 675 -2.97 -17.43 9.30
N VAL A 676 -2.29 -17.61 10.43
CA VAL A 676 -0.91 -17.21 10.65
C VAL A 676 0.07 -18.27 10.09
N GLY A 677 1.33 -17.91 9.95
CA GLY A 677 2.43 -18.81 9.60
C GLY A 677 2.45 -19.19 8.12
N THR A 678 1.82 -18.40 7.26
CA THR A 678 1.70 -18.74 5.83
C THR A 678 2.92 -18.31 5.02
N ALA A 679 3.68 -17.30 5.46
CA ALA A 679 4.89 -16.83 4.77
C ALA A 679 5.99 -17.89 4.64
N THR A 680 6.08 -18.85 5.58
CA THR A 680 7.08 -19.94 5.51
C THR A 680 6.92 -20.83 4.28
N TRP A 681 5.74 -20.85 3.66
CA TRP A 681 5.45 -21.69 2.49
C TRP A 681 5.73 -20.99 1.15
N GLU A 682 6.05 -19.69 1.16
CA GLU A 682 6.25 -18.89 -0.06
C GLU A 682 7.60 -19.16 -0.74
N LYS A 683 8.67 -19.35 0.04
CA LYS A 683 10.03 -19.73 -0.41
C LYS A 683 10.48 -19.00 -1.67
N ARG A 684 10.60 -17.67 -1.55
CA ARG A 684 10.69 -16.72 -2.68
C ARG A 684 12.01 -16.79 -3.46
N ASN A 685 13.08 -17.33 -2.89
CA ASN A 685 14.41 -17.50 -3.48
C ASN A 685 14.91 -16.24 -4.22
N LEU A 686 15.09 -15.14 -3.48
CA LEU A 686 15.49 -13.83 -4.05
C LEU A 686 17.00 -13.55 -3.97
N ALA A 687 17.72 -14.21 -3.06
CA ALA A 687 19.11 -13.89 -2.77
C ALA A 687 20.08 -14.45 -3.83
N LEU A 688 20.87 -13.58 -4.46
CA LEU A 688 21.99 -14.01 -5.30
C LEU A 688 23.19 -14.52 -4.49
N ALA A 689 23.32 -14.06 -3.23
CA ALA A 689 24.37 -14.48 -2.31
C ALA A 689 23.78 -14.71 -0.92
N LEU A 690 24.29 -15.74 -0.24
CA LEU A 690 23.87 -16.15 1.10
C LEU A 690 25.01 -15.95 2.12
N PRO A 691 24.69 -15.67 3.40
CA PRO A 691 25.68 -15.61 4.47
C PRO A 691 26.16 -17.02 4.87
N LYS A 692 27.47 -17.26 4.74
CA LYS A 692 28.15 -18.51 5.13
C LYS A 692 28.80 -18.35 6.50
N TRP A 693 28.44 -19.22 7.45
CA TRP A 693 28.94 -19.21 8.83
C TRP A 693 30.31 -19.87 8.96
N GLU A 694 31.16 -19.31 9.82
CA GLU A 694 32.46 -19.88 10.20
C GLU A 694 32.51 -20.14 11.73
N PRO A 695 32.16 -21.35 12.19
CA PRO A 695 31.93 -21.64 13.61
C PRO A 695 33.14 -21.38 14.51
N LYS A 696 34.35 -21.69 14.02
CA LYS A 696 35.59 -21.56 14.81
C LYS A 696 35.93 -20.11 15.16
N LEU A 697 35.58 -19.16 14.27
CA LEU A 697 35.77 -17.73 14.51
C LEU A 697 34.67 -17.16 15.39
N CYS A 698 33.43 -17.67 15.30
CA CYS A 698 32.26 -17.07 15.91
C CYS A 698 32.34 -16.92 17.45
N SER A 699 31.87 -15.78 17.97
CA SER A 699 31.74 -15.52 19.41
C SER A 699 30.38 -15.91 20.00
N HIS A 700 29.44 -16.33 19.14
CA HIS A 700 28.06 -16.68 19.48
C HIS A 700 27.24 -15.49 20.05
N CYS A 701 27.51 -14.27 19.61
CA CYS A 701 26.95 -13.06 20.22
C CYS A 701 25.45 -12.81 19.95
N GLY A 702 24.83 -13.47 18.97
CA GLY A 702 23.41 -13.27 18.61
C GLY A 702 23.12 -12.05 17.73
N LYS A 703 24.10 -11.20 17.42
CA LYS A 703 23.87 -9.97 16.63
C LYS A 703 23.32 -10.22 15.22
N CYS A 704 23.77 -11.28 14.53
CA CYS A 704 23.30 -11.60 13.18
C CYS A 704 21.79 -11.93 13.12
N PRO A 705 21.23 -12.80 13.99
CA PRO A 705 19.79 -12.96 14.12
C PRO A 705 19.04 -11.70 14.53
N LEU A 706 19.63 -10.82 15.36
CA LEU A 706 18.97 -9.57 15.78
C LEU A 706 18.64 -8.70 14.56
N VAL A 707 19.65 -8.40 13.76
CA VAL A 707 19.56 -7.41 12.67
C VAL A 707 18.90 -7.95 11.41
N CYS A 708 18.64 -9.26 11.32
CA CYS A 708 18.02 -9.86 10.16
C CYS A 708 16.56 -9.38 10.02
N PRO A 709 16.21 -8.63 8.95
CA PRO A 709 14.88 -8.06 8.80
C PRO A 709 13.81 -9.09 8.42
N HIS A 710 14.20 -10.30 8.00
CA HIS A 710 13.28 -11.33 7.53
C HIS A 710 13.29 -12.59 8.40
N GLY A 711 14.05 -12.59 9.51
CA GLY A 711 14.18 -13.80 10.33
C GLY A 711 14.82 -15.00 9.60
N ALA A 712 15.55 -14.73 8.50
CA ALA A 712 16.17 -15.71 7.62
C ALA A 712 17.54 -16.21 8.10
N ILE A 713 18.06 -15.71 9.21
CA ILE A 713 19.18 -16.32 9.93
C ILE A 713 18.82 -16.42 11.41
N ARG A 714 18.94 -17.62 11.97
CA ARG A 714 18.52 -17.94 13.34
C ARG A 714 19.63 -18.66 14.09
N SER A 715 19.51 -18.70 15.40
CA SER A 715 20.33 -19.55 16.25
C SER A 715 19.49 -20.46 17.12
N LYS A 716 19.90 -21.72 17.24
CA LYS A 716 19.35 -22.70 18.18
C LYS A 716 20.47 -23.28 19.03
N LEU A 717 20.13 -23.59 20.28
CA LEU A 717 20.99 -24.26 21.25
C LEU A 717 20.37 -25.63 21.57
N PHE A 718 21.14 -26.70 21.42
CA PHE A 718 20.63 -28.07 21.53
C PHE A 718 21.70 -29.04 22.05
N PRO A 719 21.32 -30.18 22.66
CA PRO A 719 22.27 -31.24 23.01
C PRO A 719 22.97 -31.82 21.78
N VAL A 720 24.28 -32.05 21.86
CA VAL A 720 25.07 -32.60 20.74
C VAL A 720 24.56 -33.96 20.25
N ALA A 721 23.94 -34.77 21.12
CA ALA A 721 23.36 -36.06 20.73
C ALA A 721 22.28 -35.94 19.63
N LEU A 722 21.63 -34.77 19.50
CA LEU A 722 20.61 -34.57 18.46
C LEU A 722 21.22 -34.42 17.05
N THR A 723 22.54 -34.27 16.92
CA THR A 723 23.22 -34.12 15.61
C THR A 723 23.61 -35.44 14.96
N GLU A 724 23.28 -36.60 15.55
CA GLU A 724 23.53 -37.91 14.95
C GLU A 724 22.83 -38.10 13.59
N LYS A 725 21.69 -37.41 13.40
CA LYS A 725 20.91 -37.40 12.15
C LYS A 725 21.12 -36.13 11.33
N ALA A 726 22.09 -35.29 11.68
CA ALA A 726 22.33 -34.05 10.97
C ALA A 726 22.85 -34.32 9.55
N PRO A 727 22.46 -33.50 8.55
CA PRO A 727 23.09 -33.52 7.24
C PRO A 727 24.62 -33.38 7.35
N GLU A 728 25.36 -33.97 6.41
CA GLU A 728 26.84 -34.00 6.42
C GLU A 728 27.47 -32.60 6.59
N HIS A 729 26.83 -31.59 6.02
CA HIS A 729 27.33 -30.21 6.03
C HIS A 729 26.67 -29.32 7.09
N PHE A 730 25.84 -29.87 7.97
CA PHE A 730 25.21 -29.10 9.03
C PHE A 730 26.24 -28.69 10.08
N GLN A 731 26.50 -27.39 10.16
CA GLN A 731 27.51 -26.85 11.06
C GLN A 731 26.94 -26.61 12.46
N HIS A 732 27.70 -27.01 13.48
CA HIS A 732 27.42 -26.75 14.88
C HIS A 732 28.71 -26.74 15.70
N ILE A 733 28.70 -26.08 16.86
CA ILE A 733 29.87 -26.02 17.76
C ILE A 733 29.44 -25.88 19.22
N GLN A 734 30.26 -26.37 20.16
CA GLN A 734 30.05 -26.15 21.59
C GLN A 734 29.85 -24.66 21.91
N ILE A 735 28.76 -24.34 22.62
CA ILE A 735 28.48 -22.95 22.99
C ILE A 735 29.54 -22.43 23.98
N LYS A 736 29.83 -21.13 23.88
CA LYS A 736 30.78 -20.41 24.74
C LYS A 736 30.02 -19.69 25.85
N GLY A 737 30.42 -19.87 27.11
CA GLY A 737 29.89 -19.14 28.27
C GLY A 737 29.67 -20.07 29.47
N LYS A 738 29.79 -19.53 30.70
CA LYS A 738 29.57 -20.29 31.94
C LYS A 738 28.09 -20.57 32.24
N ASP A 739 27.20 -19.89 31.52
CA ASP A 739 25.75 -19.95 31.71
C ASP A 739 25.09 -21.13 30.99
N PHE A 740 25.85 -21.96 30.29
CA PHE A 740 25.34 -23.07 29.51
C PHE A 740 26.01 -24.37 29.96
N GLU A 741 25.21 -25.43 30.02
CA GLU A 741 25.70 -26.76 30.39
C GLU A 741 26.70 -27.31 29.36
N SER A 742 27.60 -28.17 29.84
CA SER A 742 28.55 -28.88 28.97
C SER A 742 27.79 -29.84 28.04
N GLY A 743 28.20 -29.93 26.77
CA GLY A 743 27.55 -30.79 25.77
C GLY A 743 26.43 -30.11 24.96
N LEU A 744 26.12 -28.84 25.26
CA LEU A 744 25.22 -28.03 24.42
C LEU A 744 25.97 -27.39 23.25
N HIS A 745 25.45 -27.60 22.05
CA HIS A 745 25.96 -27.05 20.80
C HIS A 745 25.02 -25.97 20.25
N ILE A 746 25.62 -24.95 19.62
CA ILE A 746 24.90 -23.88 18.92
C ILE A 746 25.13 -24.01 17.41
N SER A 747 24.10 -23.69 16.64
CA SER A 747 24.19 -23.47 15.20
C SER A 747 23.60 -22.11 14.84
N TYR A 748 24.23 -21.42 13.88
CA TYR A 748 23.65 -20.26 13.19
C TYR A 748 23.29 -20.69 11.78
N GLN A 749 22.00 -20.87 11.51
CA GLN A 749 21.52 -21.44 10.25
C GLN A 749 20.75 -20.39 9.44
N VAL A 750 21.02 -20.36 8.14
CA VAL A 750 20.31 -19.51 7.17
C VAL A 750 19.17 -20.29 6.51
N ALA A 751 18.04 -19.63 6.30
CA ALA A 751 16.94 -20.08 5.45
C ALA A 751 17.23 -19.59 4.02
N PRO A 752 17.74 -20.44 3.11
CA PRO A 752 18.27 -19.97 1.83
C PRO A 752 17.18 -19.39 0.92
N ASP A 753 15.99 -20.00 0.91
CA ASP A 753 14.85 -19.58 0.09
C ASP A 753 14.15 -18.31 0.59
N ASP A 754 14.35 -17.91 1.84
CA ASP A 754 13.71 -16.74 2.44
C ASP A 754 14.69 -15.59 2.70
N CYS A 755 16.00 -15.85 2.54
CA CYS A 755 17.01 -14.82 2.60
C CYS A 755 16.85 -13.86 1.41
N THR A 756 16.95 -12.55 1.67
CA THR A 756 16.91 -11.52 0.63
C THR A 756 18.30 -11.00 0.24
N GLY A 757 19.37 -11.55 0.81
CA GLY A 757 20.75 -11.17 0.47
C GLY A 757 21.19 -9.77 0.93
N CYS A 758 20.51 -9.14 1.90
CA CYS A 758 20.79 -7.74 2.29
C CYS A 758 22.18 -7.51 2.95
N GLY A 759 22.88 -8.54 3.40
CA GLY A 759 24.22 -8.44 3.97
C GLY A 759 24.32 -7.88 5.40
N LEU A 760 23.24 -7.38 6.01
CA LEU A 760 23.28 -6.77 7.36
C LEU A 760 23.83 -7.69 8.45
N CYS A 761 23.55 -8.99 8.37
CA CYS A 761 24.08 -9.99 9.31
C CYS A 761 25.61 -10.14 9.21
N VAL A 762 26.19 -9.91 8.03
CA VAL A 762 27.65 -9.90 7.79
C VAL A 762 28.25 -8.55 8.18
N GLU A 763 27.53 -7.45 7.94
CA GLU A 763 27.93 -6.11 8.35
C GLU A 763 28.11 -6.05 9.88
N VAL A 764 27.10 -6.46 10.65
CA VAL A 764 27.09 -6.42 12.12
C VAL A 764 28.12 -7.34 12.78
N CYS A 765 28.61 -8.35 12.06
CA CYS A 765 29.53 -9.35 12.63
C CYS A 765 30.83 -8.67 13.10
N PRO A 766 31.11 -8.62 14.41
CA PRO A 766 32.26 -7.91 14.95
C PRO A 766 33.55 -8.73 14.86
N ILE A 767 33.44 -10.04 14.61
CA ILE A 767 34.58 -10.95 14.64
C ILE A 767 35.22 -11.06 13.27
N ARG A 768 36.50 -10.72 13.21
CA ARG A 768 37.38 -10.84 12.05
C ARG A 768 38.47 -11.86 12.33
N ASP A 769 38.91 -12.54 11.28
CA ASP A 769 40.08 -13.39 11.33
C ASP A 769 41.32 -12.54 11.66
N LYS A 770 42.22 -13.06 12.50
CA LYS A 770 43.46 -12.38 12.89
C LYS A 770 44.44 -12.31 11.73
N GLU A 771 44.40 -13.29 10.83
CA GLU A 771 45.30 -13.41 9.68
C GLU A 771 44.78 -12.65 8.45
N SER A 772 43.47 -12.44 8.34
CA SER A 772 42.84 -11.71 7.23
C SER A 772 41.68 -10.85 7.71
N SER A 773 41.90 -9.54 7.78
CA SER A 773 40.89 -8.57 8.27
C SER A 773 39.62 -8.48 7.40
N LYS A 774 39.65 -9.03 6.18
CA LYS A 774 38.51 -9.13 5.27
C LYS A 774 37.63 -10.37 5.53
N ARG A 775 38.18 -11.41 6.16
CA ARG A 775 37.45 -12.64 6.50
C ARG A 775 36.80 -12.48 7.88
N LYS A 776 35.49 -12.71 7.96
CA LYS A 776 34.70 -12.61 9.19
C LYS A 776 34.18 -13.98 9.62
N ALA A 777 33.55 -14.05 10.81
CA ALA A 777 32.82 -15.24 11.25
C ALA A 777 31.53 -15.53 10.43
N LEU A 778 31.12 -14.61 9.57
CA LEU A 778 30.00 -14.74 8.64
C LEU A 778 30.35 -13.95 7.37
N ASN A 779 30.26 -14.54 6.18
CA ASN A 779 30.65 -13.89 4.91
C ASN A 779 29.61 -14.12 3.82
N MET A 780 29.39 -13.16 2.92
CA MET A 780 28.52 -13.37 1.76
C MET A 780 29.22 -14.27 0.74
N THR A 781 28.54 -15.30 0.25
CA THR A 781 29.02 -16.25 -0.76
C THR A 781 27.93 -16.47 -1.80
N ASP A 782 28.31 -16.70 -3.06
CA ASP A 782 27.37 -17.01 -4.16
C ASP A 782 26.38 -18.11 -3.75
N SER A 783 25.09 -17.84 -3.92
CA SER A 783 24.04 -18.78 -3.49
C SER A 783 24.09 -20.08 -4.28
N LYS A 784 24.38 -20.07 -5.59
CA LYS A 784 24.34 -21.27 -6.45
C LYS A 784 25.30 -22.35 -5.97
N ALA A 785 26.40 -21.97 -5.32
CA ALA A 785 27.42 -22.89 -4.86
C ALA A 785 26.96 -23.83 -3.73
N TYR A 786 25.93 -23.46 -2.95
CA TYR A 786 25.53 -24.24 -1.76
C TYR A 786 24.06 -24.09 -1.35
N HIS A 787 23.18 -23.53 -2.19
CA HIS A 787 21.75 -23.31 -1.87
C HIS A 787 21.04 -24.60 -1.43
N GLU A 788 21.14 -25.68 -2.21
CA GLU A 788 20.49 -26.97 -1.93
C GLU A 788 21.01 -27.60 -0.63
N GLN A 789 22.32 -27.46 -0.37
CA GLN A 789 22.91 -27.88 0.91
C GLN A 789 22.27 -27.11 2.08
N GLU A 790 22.14 -25.79 1.97
CA GLU A 790 21.53 -24.98 3.03
C GLU A 790 20.05 -25.26 3.19
N ARG A 791 19.35 -25.73 2.15
CA ARG A 791 17.94 -26.12 2.26
C ARG A 791 17.81 -27.35 3.17
N ALA A 792 18.61 -28.39 2.91
CA ALA A 792 18.66 -29.57 3.79
C ALA A 792 19.09 -29.23 5.22
N ASN A 793 20.08 -28.34 5.38
CA ASN A 793 20.53 -27.87 6.69
C ASN A 793 19.44 -27.08 7.43
N TRP A 794 18.69 -26.23 6.71
CA TRP A 794 17.58 -25.46 7.26
C TRP A 794 16.44 -26.38 7.72
N ASP A 795 16.04 -27.36 6.92
CA ASP A 795 14.99 -28.31 7.28
C ASP A 795 15.35 -29.09 8.55
N PHE A 796 16.61 -29.56 8.64
CA PHE A 796 17.11 -30.19 9.86
C PHE A 796 17.12 -29.20 11.05
N PHE A 797 17.59 -27.97 10.87
CA PHE A 797 17.60 -26.95 11.91
C PHE A 797 16.21 -26.63 12.45
N VAL A 798 15.21 -26.54 11.58
CA VAL A 798 13.82 -26.32 12.00
C VAL A 798 13.32 -27.50 12.84
N SER A 799 13.71 -28.74 12.51
CA SER A 799 13.32 -29.94 13.26
C SER A 799 13.91 -30.04 14.69
N LEU A 800 15.00 -29.31 14.97
CA LEU A 800 15.60 -29.28 16.31
C LEU A 800 14.66 -28.56 17.30
N PRO A 801 14.59 -29.01 18.58
CA PRO A 801 13.74 -28.38 19.57
C PRO A 801 14.15 -26.92 19.82
N GLU A 802 13.16 -26.08 20.11
CA GLU A 802 13.42 -24.73 20.63
C GLU A 802 14.01 -24.81 22.04
N TYR A 803 14.88 -23.85 22.39
CA TYR A 803 15.47 -23.81 23.72
C TYR A 803 14.43 -23.38 24.77
N ASP A 804 14.48 -23.98 25.96
CA ASP A 804 13.51 -23.71 27.03
C ASP A 804 13.51 -22.22 27.42
N ARG A 805 12.38 -21.55 27.19
CA ARG A 805 12.18 -20.13 27.47
C ARG A 805 12.40 -19.80 28.95
N THR A 806 12.09 -20.72 29.87
CA THR A 806 12.26 -20.51 31.32
C THR A 806 13.73 -20.48 31.75
N ALA A 807 14.61 -21.10 30.95
CA ALA A 807 16.05 -21.15 31.17
C ALA A 807 16.83 -20.02 30.46
N VAL A 808 16.17 -19.21 29.60
CA VAL A 808 16.83 -18.14 28.83
C VAL A 808 17.08 -16.91 29.69
N LYS A 809 18.34 -16.44 29.70
CA LYS A 809 18.69 -15.09 30.19
C LYS A 809 18.30 -14.01 29.16
N LYS A 810 17.01 -13.66 29.13
CA LYS A 810 16.40 -12.74 28.14
C LYS A 810 16.93 -11.30 28.19
N ASN A 811 17.55 -10.89 29.29
CA ASN A 811 18.20 -9.58 29.43
C ASN A 811 19.59 -9.49 28.76
N THR A 812 20.09 -10.59 28.19
CA THR A 812 21.34 -10.61 27.41
C THR A 812 21.03 -10.80 25.94
N LEU A 813 21.81 -10.16 25.06
CA LEU A 813 21.60 -10.29 23.62
C LEU A 813 21.77 -11.74 23.14
N LYS A 814 22.78 -12.44 23.66
CA LYS A 814 23.01 -13.86 23.37
C LYS A 814 21.78 -14.70 23.74
N GLY A 815 21.21 -14.50 24.92
CA GLY A 815 20.02 -15.24 25.38
C GLY A 815 18.77 -14.89 24.59
N ALA A 816 18.46 -13.60 24.41
CA ALA A 816 17.27 -13.16 23.67
C ALA A 816 17.22 -13.70 22.24
N MET A 817 18.37 -13.88 21.59
CA MET A 817 18.47 -14.38 20.21
C MET A 817 18.45 -15.91 20.09
N LEU A 818 18.34 -16.63 21.21
CA LEU A 818 17.98 -18.06 21.22
C LEU A 818 16.47 -18.28 21.17
N LEU A 819 15.66 -17.26 21.48
CA LEU A 819 14.20 -17.36 21.41
C LEU A 819 13.76 -17.39 19.95
N GLN A 820 12.81 -18.28 19.65
CA GLN A 820 12.21 -18.40 18.32
C GLN A 820 11.58 -17.06 17.90
N PRO A 821 11.89 -16.54 16.70
CA PRO A 821 11.14 -15.42 16.12
C PRO A 821 9.75 -15.87 15.70
N LEU A 822 8.73 -15.10 16.12
CA LEU A 822 7.32 -15.31 15.72
C LEU A 822 6.86 -14.29 14.67
N PHE A 823 7.83 -13.64 14.02
CA PHE A 823 7.67 -12.78 12.85
C PHE A 823 8.79 -13.11 11.87
N GLU A 824 8.44 -13.72 10.74
CA GLU A 824 9.39 -14.29 9.78
C GLU A 824 8.95 -14.06 8.33
N PHE A 825 9.92 -13.88 7.44
CA PHE A 825 9.75 -13.91 5.98
C PHE A 825 8.75 -12.88 5.40
N SER A 826 8.58 -11.73 6.08
CA SER A 826 7.67 -10.66 5.65
C SER A 826 7.96 -10.13 4.24
N GLY A 827 6.94 -9.53 3.61
CA GLY A 827 7.05 -8.85 2.31
C GLY A 827 7.79 -7.49 2.33
N ALA A 828 8.51 -7.16 3.41
CA ALA A 828 9.24 -5.91 3.57
C ALA A 828 10.45 -5.81 2.62
N CYS A 829 10.92 -4.57 2.39
CA CYS A 829 12.08 -4.29 1.54
C CYS A 829 13.35 -5.03 1.98
N VAL A 830 14.26 -5.28 1.03
CA VAL A 830 15.61 -5.80 1.30
C VAL A 830 16.34 -4.83 2.25
N GLY A 831 16.73 -5.30 3.43
CA GLY A 831 17.41 -4.47 4.44
C GLY A 831 16.51 -3.50 5.22
N CYS A 832 15.19 -3.72 5.26
CA CYS A 832 14.22 -2.87 5.96
C CYS A 832 14.64 -2.54 7.42
N GLY A 833 14.56 -1.26 7.80
CA GLY A 833 14.88 -0.81 9.16
C GLY A 833 13.80 -1.05 10.21
N GLU A 834 12.57 -1.39 9.80
CA GLU A 834 11.42 -1.54 10.72
C GLU A 834 11.33 -2.95 11.33
N THR A 835 11.40 -3.99 10.50
CA THR A 835 11.07 -5.36 10.88
C THR A 835 11.96 -6.00 11.96
N PRO A 836 13.26 -5.65 12.13
CA PRO A 836 14.05 -6.16 13.25
C PRO A 836 13.45 -5.83 14.62
N TYR A 837 12.78 -4.67 14.76
CA TYR A 837 12.12 -4.28 16.01
C TYR A 837 10.87 -5.13 16.31
N ILE A 838 10.03 -5.37 15.30
CA ILE A 838 8.84 -6.24 15.44
C ILE A 838 9.27 -7.68 15.73
N LYS A 839 10.28 -8.18 15.02
CA LYS A 839 10.87 -9.50 15.31
C LYS A 839 11.39 -9.59 16.74
N LEU A 840 12.07 -8.56 17.25
CA LEU A 840 12.53 -8.53 18.63
C LEU A 840 11.34 -8.57 19.62
N ALA A 841 10.30 -7.77 19.41
CA ALA A 841 9.10 -7.78 20.27
C ALA A 841 8.46 -9.18 20.32
N THR A 842 8.28 -9.81 19.15
CA THR A 842 7.65 -11.13 19.04
C THR A 842 8.52 -12.26 19.60
N GLN A 843 9.85 -12.18 19.50
CA GLN A 843 10.76 -13.12 20.17
C GLN A 843 10.59 -13.07 21.70
N LEU A 844 10.51 -11.87 22.25
CA LEU A 844 10.44 -11.63 23.69
C LEU A 844 9.06 -11.96 24.26
N PHE A 845 7.97 -11.55 23.60
CA PHE A 845 6.62 -11.52 24.18
C PHE A 845 5.54 -12.19 23.32
N GLY A 846 5.90 -12.72 22.14
CA GLY A 846 4.95 -13.11 21.10
C GLY A 846 3.99 -14.24 21.46
N ASP A 847 4.33 -15.10 22.43
CA ASP A 847 3.48 -16.20 22.89
C ASP A 847 2.29 -15.74 23.78
N ARG A 848 2.17 -14.42 24.01
CA ARG A 848 1.10 -13.77 24.75
C ARG A 848 0.79 -12.35 24.23
N MET A 849 1.18 -12.05 23.00
CA MET A 849 1.09 -10.72 22.38
C MET A 849 -0.23 -10.56 21.63
N VAL A 850 -0.87 -9.39 21.78
CA VAL A 850 -1.99 -8.94 20.95
C VAL A 850 -1.62 -7.61 20.31
N ILE A 851 -1.73 -7.50 18.99
CA ILE A 851 -1.24 -6.39 18.20
C ILE A 851 -2.40 -5.64 17.57
N ALA A 852 -2.52 -4.36 17.92
CA ALA A 852 -3.18 -3.34 17.14
C ALA A 852 -2.14 -2.70 16.21
N ASN A 853 -2.36 -2.75 14.90
CA ASN A 853 -1.42 -2.19 13.93
C ASN A 853 -2.07 -1.08 13.09
N ALA A 854 -1.46 0.11 13.07
CA ALA A 854 -1.91 1.20 12.22
C ALA A 854 -1.66 0.88 10.74
N THR A 855 -2.50 1.41 9.85
CA THR A 855 -2.24 1.31 8.41
C THR A 855 -0.92 2.01 8.05
N GLY A 856 -0.08 1.37 7.24
CA GLY A 856 1.25 1.89 6.87
C GLY A 856 2.13 0.79 6.28
N CYS A 857 3.46 0.99 6.27
CA CYS A 857 4.39 -0.08 5.85
C CYS A 857 4.17 -1.34 6.70
N SER A 858 4.05 -1.14 8.02
CA SER A 858 3.86 -2.22 8.98
C SER A 858 2.63 -3.05 8.68
N SER A 859 1.46 -2.46 8.45
CA SER A 859 0.28 -3.26 8.11
C SER A 859 0.43 -4.00 6.77
N VAL A 860 1.10 -3.39 5.78
CA VAL A 860 1.35 -4.03 4.48
C VAL A 860 2.22 -5.28 4.64
N TYR A 861 3.44 -5.19 5.17
CA TYR A 861 4.27 -6.39 5.26
C TYR A 861 3.81 -7.37 6.37
N CYS A 862 2.96 -6.95 7.32
CA CYS A 862 2.40 -7.78 8.39
C CYS A 862 1.13 -8.54 8.00
N GLY A 863 0.34 -8.02 7.07
CA GLY A 863 -1.01 -8.52 6.77
C GLY A 863 -1.41 -8.46 5.31
N ASN A 864 -0.46 -8.30 4.38
CA ASN A 864 -0.76 -8.31 2.95
C ASN A 864 -0.90 -9.74 2.42
N LEU A 865 -2.12 -10.06 1.97
CA LEU A 865 -2.44 -11.36 1.38
C LEU A 865 -1.60 -11.60 0.11
N PRO A 866 -1.22 -12.87 -0.16
CA PRO A 866 -1.77 -14.08 0.44
C PRO A 866 -0.95 -14.68 1.60
N THR A 867 0.13 -14.03 2.04
CA THR A 867 1.05 -14.55 3.06
C THR A 867 1.19 -13.63 4.27
N THR A 868 1.19 -14.22 5.46
CA THR A 868 1.29 -13.54 6.75
C THR A 868 2.59 -13.98 7.47
N PRO A 869 3.42 -13.03 7.95
CA PRO A 869 4.71 -13.32 8.60
C PRO A 869 4.61 -13.69 10.08
N PHE A 870 3.51 -13.37 10.75
CA PHE A 870 3.31 -13.82 12.13
C PHE A 870 3.12 -15.33 12.14
N THR A 871 3.70 -16.03 13.11
CA THR A 871 3.61 -17.49 13.22
C THR A 871 3.41 -17.91 14.68
N THR A 872 3.29 -19.22 14.92
CA THR A 872 3.15 -19.80 16.26
C THR A 872 4.40 -20.58 16.67
N ASN A 873 4.61 -20.67 17.98
CA ASN A 873 5.58 -21.58 18.57
C ASN A 873 5.06 -23.04 18.53
N PRO A 874 5.86 -24.04 18.96
CA PRO A 874 5.43 -25.45 18.99
C PRO A 874 4.19 -25.73 19.86
N ASP A 875 3.83 -24.84 20.79
CA ASP A 875 2.60 -24.94 21.60
C ASP A 875 1.36 -24.36 20.89
N GLY A 876 1.50 -23.88 19.65
CA GLY A 876 0.44 -23.20 18.90
C GLY A 876 0.17 -21.76 19.37
N ARG A 877 1.09 -21.14 20.12
CA ARG A 877 0.95 -19.78 20.66
C ARG A 877 1.73 -18.78 19.81
N GLY A 878 1.13 -17.64 19.50
CA GLY A 878 1.78 -16.57 18.76
C GLY A 878 1.00 -15.27 18.80
N PRO A 879 1.52 -14.21 18.15
CA PRO A 879 0.87 -12.91 18.15
C PRO A 879 -0.50 -12.97 17.47
N ALA A 880 -1.53 -12.48 18.15
CA ALA A 880 -2.81 -12.15 17.51
C ALA A 880 -2.70 -10.74 16.92
N TRP A 881 -3.03 -10.55 15.64
CA TRP A 881 -2.80 -9.30 14.93
C TRP A 881 -4.07 -8.80 14.25
N CYS A 882 -4.32 -7.49 14.32
CA CYS A 882 -5.39 -6.83 13.59
C CYS A 882 -4.99 -5.41 13.18
N ASN A 883 -5.38 -5.01 11.98
CA ASN A 883 -5.36 -3.61 11.52
C ASN A 883 -6.81 -3.12 11.43
N SER A 884 -7.13 -2.08 12.20
CA SER A 884 -8.39 -1.34 12.09
C SER A 884 -8.27 -0.32 10.95
N LEU A 885 -7.86 0.92 11.25
CA LEU A 885 -7.65 1.98 10.27
C LEU A 885 -6.28 2.66 10.47
N PHE A 886 -6.08 3.79 9.78
CA PHE A 886 -4.84 4.57 9.91
C PHE A 886 -4.90 5.50 11.12
N GLU A 887 -6.06 6.11 11.35
CA GLU A 887 -6.32 7.15 12.32
C GLU A 887 -6.57 6.65 13.75
N ASP A 888 -7.03 5.41 13.93
CA ASP A 888 -7.64 4.93 15.19
C ASP A 888 -6.82 3.88 15.96
N ASN A 889 -5.60 3.58 15.52
CA ASN A 889 -4.84 2.44 16.04
C ASN A 889 -4.60 2.50 17.56
N ALA A 890 -4.48 3.71 18.13
CA ALA A 890 -4.28 3.85 19.56
C ALA A 890 -5.55 3.44 20.31
N GLU A 891 -6.68 4.01 19.92
CA GLU A 891 -8.01 3.77 20.47
C GLU A 891 -8.43 2.31 20.30
N PHE A 892 -8.11 1.72 19.15
CA PHE A 892 -8.32 0.30 18.88
C PHE A 892 -7.53 -0.59 19.85
N GLY A 893 -6.24 -0.29 20.05
CA GLY A 893 -5.42 -0.97 21.04
C GLY A 893 -5.89 -0.78 22.50
N LEU A 894 -6.40 0.41 22.84
CA LEU A 894 -7.03 0.67 24.14
C LEU A 894 -8.28 -0.19 24.33
N GLY A 895 -9.13 -0.30 23.32
CA GLY A 895 -10.31 -1.18 23.35
C GLY A 895 -9.94 -2.64 23.63
N ILE A 896 -8.86 -3.14 23.01
CA ILE A 896 -8.31 -4.48 23.30
C ILE A 896 -7.89 -4.59 24.77
N ARG A 897 -7.12 -3.62 25.29
CA ARG A 897 -6.64 -3.63 26.69
C ARG A 897 -7.81 -3.65 27.68
N VAL A 898 -8.77 -2.75 27.53
CA VAL A 898 -9.94 -2.65 28.41
C VAL A 898 -10.75 -3.95 28.41
N SER A 899 -10.93 -4.58 27.25
CA SER A 899 -11.62 -5.87 27.12
C SER A 899 -10.89 -6.98 27.88
N LEU A 900 -9.57 -7.10 27.68
CA LEU A 900 -8.75 -8.12 28.35
C LEU A 900 -8.72 -7.93 29.87
N ASP A 901 -8.64 -6.69 30.36
CA ASP A 901 -8.74 -6.39 31.79
C ASP A 901 -10.07 -6.83 32.37
N LYS A 902 -11.18 -6.45 31.73
CA LYS A 902 -12.51 -6.78 32.24
C LYS A 902 -12.78 -8.29 32.21
N GLN A 903 -12.30 -8.99 31.19
CA GLN A 903 -12.40 -10.45 31.14
C GLN A 903 -11.55 -11.11 32.23
N ALA A 904 -10.35 -10.60 32.51
CA ALA A 904 -9.51 -11.12 33.60
C ALA A 904 -10.15 -10.86 34.98
N GLU A 905 -10.71 -9.67 35.21
CA GLU A 905 -11.48 -9.33 36.41
C GLU A 905 -12.66 -10.30 36.59
N ARG A 906 -13.48 -10.47 35.54
CA ARG A 906 -14.63 -11.39 35.57
C ARG A 906 -14.20 -12.84 35.81
N ALA A 907 -13.06 -13.26 35.25
CA ALA A 907 -12.53 -14.59 35.49
C ALA A 907 -12.15 -14.80 36.96
N ARG A 908 -11.54 -13.79 37.62
CA ARG A 908 -11.22 -13.86 39.06
C ARG A 908 -12.48 -13.91 39.94
N GLU A 909 -13.51 -13.14 39.62
CA GLU A 909 -14.81 -13.18 40.32
C GLU A 909 -15.43 -14.58 40.24
N LEU A 910 -15.53 -15.14 39.03
CA LEU A 910 -16.10 -16.47 38.81
C LEU A 910 -15.27 -17.57 39.48
N LEU A 911 -13.95 -17.44 39.46
CA LEU A 911 -13.05 -18.37 40.13
C LEU A 911 -13.24 -18.34 41.65
N THR A 912 -13.52 -17.17 42.22
CA THR A 912 -13.85 -17.02 43.64
C THR A 912 -15.17 -17.72 43.99
N VAL A 913 -16.20 -17.56 43.14
CA VAL A 913 -17.49 -18.25 43.31
C VAL A 913 -17.34 -19.78 43.24
N LEU A 914 -16.49 -20.26 42.35
CA LEU A 914 -16.25 -21.69 42.10
C LEU A 914 -15.12 -22.27 42.95
N GLN A 915 -14.57 -21.50 43.90
CA GLN A 915 -13.36 -21.87 44.66
C GLN A 915 -13.49 -23.24 45.33
N SER A 916 -14.66 -23.54 45.90
CA SER A 916 -14.95 -24.84 46.53
C SER A 916 -15.09 -25.98 45.51
N ASP A 917 -15.58 -25.69 44.31
CA ASP A 917 -15.78 -26.68 43.24
C ASP A 917 -14.44 -27.04 42.57
N VAL A 918 -13.58 -26.05 42.33
CA VAL A 918 -12.29 -26.24 41.63
C VAL A 918 -11.11 -26.46 42.56
N GLY A 919 -11.30 -26.33 43.88
CA GLY A 919 -10.26 -26.49 44.90
C GLY A 919 -9.60 -25.17 45.33
N GLY A 920 -9.68 -24.87 46.63
CA GLY A 920 -9.28 -23.59 47.21
C GLY A 920 -7.84 -23.18 46.96
N GLU A 921 -6.89 -24.10 47.12
CA GLU A 921 -5.46 -23.85 46.90
C GLU A 921 -5.15 -23.45 45.46
N LEU A 922 -5.78 -24.13 44.48
CA LEU A 922 -5.60 -23.82 43.06
C LEU A 922 -6.14 -22.43 42.73
N ALA A 923 -7.33 -22.10 43.23
CA ALA A 923 -7.94 -20.80 43.00
C ALA A 923 -7.08 -19.67 43.58
N THR A 924 -6.61 -19.81 44.83
CA THR A 924 -5.72 -18.81 45.47
C THR A 924 -4.40 -18.68 44.70
N ALA A 925 -3.77 -19.79 44.31
CA ALA A 925 -2.51 -19.76 43.55
C ALA A 925 -2.65 -19.11 42.15
N ILE A 926 -3.84 -19.16 41.55
CA ILE A 926 -4.14 -18.49 40.28
C ILE A 926 -4.36 -16.99 40.49
N ILE A 927 -5.10 -16.60 41.53
CA ILE A 927 -5.47 -15.21 41.83
C ILE A 927 -4.24 -14.40 42.27
N ASP A 928 -3.40 -14.98 43.13
CA ASP A 928 -2.25 -14.29 43.75
C ASP A 928 -0.98 -14.30 42.87
N SER A 929 -1.07 -14.85 41.66
CA SER A 929 0.06 -14.98 40.74
C SER A 929 0.53 -13.63 40.18
N LYS A 930 1.81 -13.28 40.41
CA LYS A 930 2.40 -12.00 40.00
C LYS A 930 2.77 -11.91 38.51
N GLN A 931 3.12 -13.02 37.88
CA GLN A 931 3.40 -13.14 36.44
C GLN A 931 4.43 -12.12 35.91
N GLN A 932 5.50 -11.87 36.66
CA GLN A 932 6.58 -10.94 36.32
C GLN A 932 7.70 -11.60 35.51
N THR A 933 7.87 -12.93 35.65
CA THR A 933 8.93 -13.70 34.99
C THR A 933 8.36 -14.74 34.01
N GLU A 934 9.19 -15.25 33.09
CA GLU A 934 8.76 -16.33 32.17
C GLU A 934 8.33 -17.58 32.94
N ALA A 935 9.05 -17.93 34.01
CA ALA A 935 8.73 -19.08 34.85
C ALA A 935 7.36 -18.91 35.52
N GLU A 936 7.06 -17.74 36.09
CA GLU A 936 5.75 -17.48 36.71
C GLU A 936 4.60 -17.52 35.70
N ILE A 937 4.82 -17.04 34.46
CA ILE A 937 3.82 -17.12 33.38
C ILE A 937 3.61 -18.58 32.96
N PHE A 938 4.68 -19.37 32.89
CA PHE A 938 4.61 -20.80 32.60
C PHE A 938 3.83 -21.56 33.67
N GLU A 939 4.17 -21.35 34.96
CA GLU A 939 3.43 -21.92 36.08
C GLU A 939 1.94 -21.52 36.05
N GLN A 940 1.63 -20.26 35.74
CA GLN A 940 0.25 -19.80 35.60
C GLN A 940 -0.47 -20.56 34.49
N ARG A 941 0.19 -20.82 33.34
CA ARG A 941 -0.41 -21.62 32.25
C ARG A 941 -0.74 -23.04 32.70
N GLU A 942 0.14 -23.68 33.47
CA GLU A 942 -0.12 -25.02 34.03
C GLU A 942 -1.33 -24.99 34.98
N ARG A 943 -1.42 -23.97 35.84
CA ARG A 943 -2.56 -23.76 36.74
C ARG A 943 -3.87 -23.56 35.96
N ILE A 944 -3.84 -22.78 34.87
CA ILE A 944 -5.03 -22.56 34.02
C ILE A 944 -5.42 -23.83 33.25
N ALA A 945 -4.46 -24.62 32.76
CA ALA A 945 -4.75 -25.90 32.14
C ALA A 945 -5.44 -26.87 33.12
N LEU A 946 -4.93 -26.94 34.37
CA LEU A 946 -5.55 -27.72 35.44
C LEU A 946 -6.95 -27.19 35.79
N LEU A 947 -7.12 -25.87 35.88
CA LEU A 947 -8.42 -25.23 36.12
C LEU A 947 -9.43 -25.62 35.04
N LYS A 948 -9.09 -25.49 33.75
CA LYS A 948 -9.96 -25.88 32.64
C LYS A 948 -10.38 -27.35 32.72
N GLY A 949 -9.45 -28.25 33.05
CA GLY A 949 -9.76 -29.67 33.25
C GLY A 949 -10.70 -29.96 34.43
N ARG A 950 -10.75 -29.09 35.46
CA ARG A 950 -11.72 -29.17 36.57
C ARG A 950 -13.07 -28.58 36.17
N LEU A 951 -13.07 -27.42 35.49
CA LEU A 951 -14.28 -26.74 35.03
C LEU A 951 -15.12 -27.58 34.07
N ASP A 952 -14.49 -28.34 33.19
CA ASP A 952 -15.17 -29.22 32.23
C ASP A 952 -16.05 -30.30 32.92
N LYS A 953 -15.76 -30.62 34.18
CA LYS A 953 -16.50 -31.59 34.98
C LYS A 953 -17.61 -30.96 35.84
N ILE A 954 -17.72 -29.63 35.84
CA ILE A 954 -18.68 -28.88 36.67
C ILE A 954 -19.84 -28.40 35.80
N ASN A 955 -21.03 -28.96 36.02
CA ASN A 955 -22.24 -28.57 35.30
C ASN A 955 -22.90 -27.32 35.90
N ARG A 956 -22.19 -26.19 35.89
CA ARG A 956 -22.69 -24.87 36.30
C ARG A 956 -22.53 -23.86 35.19
N ALA A 957 -23.42 -22.87 35.12
CA ALA A 957 -23.32 -21.81 34.12
C ALA A 957 -22.03 -20.98 34.31
N GLU A 958 -21.69 -20.71 35.57
CA GLU A 958 -20.48 -20.01 35.99
C GLU A 958 -19.22 -20.75 35.55
N ALA A 959 -19.22 -22.08 35.64
CA ALA A 959 -18.08 -22.89 35.22
C ALA A 959 -17.86 -22.84 33.71
N ARG A 960 -18.95 -22.90 32.92
CA ARG A 960 -18.90 -22.70 31.47
C ARG A 960 -18.42 -21.30 31.11
N SER A 961 -18.92 -20.26 31.78
CA SER A 961 -18.47 -18.88 31.55
C SER A 961 -17.00 -18.70 31.90
N LEU A 962 -16.54 -19.22 33.05
CA LEU A 962 -15.13 -19.14 33.44
C LEU A 962 -14.23 -19.90 32.47
N PHE A 963 -14.66 -21.06 31.97
CA PHE A 963 -13.90 -21.84 30.99
C PHE A 963 -13.54 -21.00 29.77
N THR A 964 -14.52 -20.28 29.19
CA THR A 964 -14.34 -19.43 27.99
C THR A 964 -13.33 -18.30 28.18
N ILE A 965 -13.27 -17.69 29.36
CA ILE A 965 -12.44 -16.50 29.62
C ILE A 965 -11.20 -16.77 30.48
N SER A 966 -10.99 -18.02 30.93
CA SER A 966 -9.91 -18.39 31.85
C SER A 966 -8.50 -18.11 31.30
N ASP A 967 -8.32 -18.10 29.98
CA ASP A 967 -7.03 -17.76 29.36
C ASP A 967 -6.62 -16.29 29.60
N ASN A 968 -7.55 -15.41 29.99
CA ASN A 968 -7.28 -14.02 30.35
C ASN A 968 -6.70 -13.87 31.75
N LEU A 969 -6.67 -14.93 32.56
CA LEU A 969 -5.92 -14.97 33.82
C LEU A 969 -4.41 -15.07 33.60
N ILE A 970 -3.98 -15.35 32.37
CA ILE A 970 -2.57 -15.27 31.93
C ILE A 970 -2.32 -13.86 31.39
N LYS A 971 -1.29 -13.16 31.90
CA LYS A 971 -0.92 -11.81 31.47
C LYS A 971 -0.77 -11.73 29.94
N LYS A 972 -1.55 -10.88 29.30
CA LYS A 972 -1.42 -10.54 27.86
C LYS A 972 -0.61 -9.26 27.69
N SER A 973 0.20 -9.21 26.64
CA SER A 973 1.00 -8.03 26.26
C SER A 973 0.34 -7.35 25.07
N VAL A 974 -0.28 -6.18 25.28
CA VAL A 974 -0.96 -5.43 24.21
C VAL A 974 0.03 -4.45 23.57
N TRP A 975 0.18 -4.54 22.25
CA TRP A 975 1.11 -3.74 21.46
C TRP A 975 0.39 -2.93 20.38
N LEU A 976 0.70 -1.64 20.32
CA LEU A 976 0.19 -0.68 19.35
C LEU A 976 1.35 -0.31 18.41
N ILE A 977 1.34 -0.86 17.20
CA ILE A 977 2.46 -0.73 16.25
C ILE A 977 2.05 0.20 15.10
N GLY A 978 2.89 1.17 14.77
CA GLY A 978 2.65 2.04 13.61
C GLY A 978 3.86 2.86 13.20
N GLY A 979 3.79 3.47 12.02
CA GLY A 979 4.83 4.38 11.52
C GLY A 979 4.71 5.79 12.10
N ASP A 980 5.66 6.66 11.73
CA ASP A 980 5.64 8.06 12.16
C ASP A 980 4.42 8.84 11.65
N GLY A 981 3.93 8.55 10.44
CA GLY A 981 2.75 9.24 9.92
C GLY A 981 1.47 9.03 10.73
N TRP A 982 1.30 7.85 11.33
CA TRP A 982 0.22 7.63 12.28
C TRP A 982 0.45 8.45 13.56
N ALA A 983 1.59 8.23 14.22
CA ALA A 983 1.81 8.71 15.57
C ALA A 983 2.04 10.23 15.67
N TYR A 984 2.62 10.85 14.66
CA TYR A 984 2.94 12.27 14.68
C TYR A 984 1.84 13.14 14.07
N ASP A 985 1.02 12.57 13.19
CA ASP A 985 0.00 13.28 12.41
C ASP A 985 -1.41 12.76 12.68
N ILE A 986 -1.90 11.80 11.90
CA ILE A 986 -3.34 11.49 11.80
C ILE A 986 -3.90 10.86 13.08
N GLY A 987 -3.15 9.96 13.72
CA GLY A 987 -3.55 9.28 14.95
C GLY A 987 -2.98 9.91 16.21
N PHE A 988 -2.35 11.10 16.12
CA PHE A 988 -1.70 11.71 17.28
C PHE A 988 -2.71 12.04 18.40
N GLY A 989 -3.92 12.50 18.08
CA GLY A 989 -4.94 12.81 19.09
C GLY A 989 -5.36 11.57 19.88
N GLY A 990 -5.55 10.44 19.19
CA GLY A 990 -5.82 9.14 19.80
C GLY A 990 -4.64 8.63 20.64
N LEU A 991 -3.43 8.72 20.09
CA LEU A 991 -2.20 8.34 20.78
C LEU A 991 -2.04 9.12 22.10
N ASP A 992 -2.19 10.44 22.05
CA ASP A 992 -2.13 11.31 23.22
C ASP A 992 -3.13 10.88 24.30
N HIS A 993 -4.38 10.62 23.91
CA HIS A 993 -5.42 10.15 24.83
C HIS A 993 -5.07 8.79 25.48
N VAL A 994 -4.52 7.85 24.71
CA VAL A 994 -4.12 6.54 25.23
C VAL A 994 -2.94 6.65 26.19
N LEU A 995 -1.96 7.50 25.87
CA LEU A 995 -0.85 7.79 26.79
C LEU A 995 -1.35 8.40 28.10
N ALA A 996 -2.32 9.31 28.04
CA ALA A 996 -2.91 9.94 29.22
C ALA A 996 -3.75 8.98 30.07
N SER A 997 -4.28 7.90 29.49
CA SER A 997 -5.21 6.98 30.16
C SER A 997 -4.60 6.19 31.33
N GLY A 998 -3.27 6.04 31.38
CA GLY A 998 -2.57 5.20 32.34
C GLY A 998 -2.72 3.68 32.10
N CYS A 999 -3.43 3.26 31.05
CA CYS A 999 -3.62 1.84 30.75
C CYS A 999 -2.32 1.16 30.32
N ASN A 1000 -2.14 -0.11 30.72
CA ASN A 1000 -0.94 -0.89 30.39
C ASN A 1000 -0.94 -1.36 28.92
N VAL A 1001 -0.33 -0.54 28.06
CA VAL A 1001 -0.15 -0.78 26.62
C VAL A 1001 1.27 -0.42 26.19
N ASN A 1002 1.79 -1.15 25.20
CA ASN A 1002 3.12 -0.92 24.63
C ASN A 1002 3.01 -0.34 23.23
N ILE A 1003 3.44 0.90 23.03
CA ILE A 1003 3.39 1.58 21.74
C ILE A 1003 4.77 1.51 21.09
N LEU A 1004 4.84 0.99 19.88
CA LEU A 1004 6.05 0.92 19.07
C LEU A 1004 5.89 1.76 17.80
N ILE A 1005 6.60 2.89 17.77
CA ILE A 1005 6.66 3.78 16.61
C ILE A 1005 7.90 3.43 15.78
N LEU A 1006 7.66 3.02 14.54
CA LEU A 1006 8.68 2.75 13.54
C LEU A 1006 8.94 4.04 12.76
N ASP A 1007 9.80 4.89 13.30
CA ASP A 1007 10.01 6.25 12.80
C ASP A 1007 10.94 6.23 11.60
N THR A 1008 10.34 6.33 10.41
CA THR A 1008 11.05 6.46 9.14
C THR A 1008 11.15 7.93 8.71
N GLU A 1009 10.64 8.86 9.52
CA GLU A 1009 10.60 10.31 9.28
C GLU A 1009 9.91 10.74 7.96
N VAL A 1010 9.15 9.86 7.31
CA VAL A 1010 8.36 10.10 6.10
C VAL A 1010 7.23 9.09 6.00
N TYR A 1011 6.19 9.37 5.21
CA TYR A 1011 5.14 8.39 4.92
C TYR A 1011 5.64 7.35 3.90
N SER A 1012 6.39 6.38 4.40
CA SER A 1012 7.12 5.42 3.57
C SER A 1012 6.22 4.53 2.70
N ASN A 1013 4.96 4.27 3.08
CA ASN A 1013 4.06 3.39 2.31
C ASN A 1013 3.54 4.05 1.04
N THR A 1014 3.10 5.29 1.15
CA THR A 1014 2.42 6.04 0.09
C THR A 1014 3.38 6.73 -0.88
N GLY A 1015 4.70 6.57 -0.68
CA GLY A 1015 5.73 7.06 -1.61
C GLY A 1015 6.72 8.07 -1.04
N GLY A 1016 6.78 8.25 0.29
CA GLY A 1016 7.74 9.14 0.94
C GLY A 1016 7.25 10.59 1.03
N GLN A 1017 5.99 10.79 1.44
CA GLN A 1017 5.47 12.12 1.75
C GLN A 1017 6.01 12.64 3.08
N THR A 1018 5.96 13.96 3.22
CA THR A 1018 6.34 14.67 4.43
C THR A 1018 5.47 14.23 5.61
N SER A 1019 6.06 14.22 6.80
CA SER A 1019 5.37 14.03 8.07
C SER A 1019 5.82 15.10 9.05
N LYS A 1020 5.11 15.26 10.18
CA LYS A 1020 5.66 16.08 11.29
C LYS A 1020 6.94 15.48 11.90
N ALA A 1021 7.22 14.21 11.62
CA ALA A 1021 8.49 13.55 11.98
C ALA A 1021 9.63 13.84 10.99
N THR A 1022 9.37 14.37 9.79
CA THR A 1022 10.40 14.74 8.81
C THR A 1022 11.31 15.85 9.37
N PRO A 1023 12.65 15.72 9.27
CA PRO A 1023 13.59 16.72 9.74
C PRO A 1023 13.68 17.93 8.81
N ILE A 1024 14.22 19.03 9.33
CA ILE A 1024 14.44 20.26 8.54
C ILE A 1024 15.42 20.00 7.40
N GLY A 1025 15.14 20.56 6.23
CA GLY A 1025 15.96 20.44 5.02
C GLY A 1025 15.84 19.10 4.28
N ALA A 1026 15.09 18.12 4.80
CA ALA A 1026 14.82 16.90 4.06
C ALA A 1026 13.83 17.17 2.92
N ILE A 1027 14.16 16.70 1.72
CA ILE A 1027 13.25 16.61 0.58
C ILE A 1027 12.40 15.35 0.76
N ALA A 1028 11.09 15.56 0.71
CA ALA A 1028 10.06 14.56 0.64
C ALA A 1028 8.97 15.12 -0.29
N LYS A 1029 8.01 14.28 -0.69
CA LYS A 1029 6.83 14.79 -1.40
C LYS A 1029 6.05 15.74 -0.48
N PHE A 1030 5.52 16.84 -1.03
CA PHE A 1030 4.95 18.00 -0.29
C PHE A 1030 5.98 18.89 0.42
N SER A 1031 7.26 18.60 0.27
CA SER A 1031 8.36 19.48 0.68
C SER A 1031 9.51 19.38 -0.32
N ALA A 1032 9.21 19.55 -1.61
CA ALA A 1032 10.18 19.40 -2.70
C ALA A 1032 11.39 20.35 -2.59
N SER A 1033 11.22 21.51 -1.95
CA SER A 1033 12.26 22.49 -1.62
C SER A 1033 12.93 22.28 -0.26
N GLY A 1034 12.72 21.11 0.36
CA GLY A 1034 13.18 20.79 1.70
C GLY A 1034 12.24 21.33 2.78
N LYS A 1035 11.94 20.52 3.79
CA LYS A 1035 11.05 20.92 4.88
C LYS A 1035 11.62 22.10 5.68
N PRO A 1036 10.91 23.24 5.81
CA PRO A 1036 11.45 24.42 6.47
C PRO A 1036 11.36 24.38 8.00
N ILE A 1037 10.59 23.45 8.56
CA ILE A 1037 10.30 23.38 9.99
C ILE A 1037 10.94 22.15 10.64
N LYS A 1038 11.34 22.29 11.91
CA LYS A 1038 11.94 21.20 12.69
C LYS A 1038 10.99 19.99 12.86
N LYS A 1039 11.58 18.84 13.19
CA LYS A 1039 10.86 17.62 13.61
C LYS A 1039 10.07 17.89 14.90
N LYS A 1040 8.82 17.42 14.96
CA LYS A 1040 8.00 17.41 16.19
C LYS A 1040 8.65 16.50 17.23
N ASP A 1041 8.78 16.95 18.47
CA ASP A 1041 9.42 16.17 19.55
C ASP A 1041 8.37 15.40 20.36
N LEU A 1042 7.96 14.24 19.84
CA LEU A 1042 6.94 13.39 20.46
C LEU A 1042 7.39 12.82 21.81
N SER A 1043 8.67 12.46 21.93
CA SER A 1043 9.24 11.97 23.18
C SER A 1043 9.10 12.98 24.30
N LEU A 1044 9.43 14.25 24.05
CA LEU A 1044 9.27 15.31 25.03
C LEU A 1044 7.82 15.51 25.44
N MET A 1045 6.89 15.48 24.48
CA MET A 1045 5.45 15.60 24.75
C MET A 1045 4.96 14.48 25.67
N ALA A 1046 5.31 13.23 25.36
CA ALA A 1046 4.94 12.07 26.18
C ALA A 1046 5.54 12.11 27.59
N MET A 1047 6.81 12.54 27.73
CA MET A 1047 7.47 12.69 29.04
C MET A 1047 6.79 13.69 29.96
N THR A 1048 6.01 14.65 29.43
CA THR A 1048 5.32 15.65 30.27
C THR A 1048 4.21 15.06 31.14
N TYR A 1049 3.67 13.89 30.79
CA TYR A 1049 2.66 13.19 31.61
C TYR A 1049 3.24 12.65 32.93
N GLY A 1050 4.54 12.38 33.00
CA GLY A 1050 5.21 11.86 34.19
C GLY A 1050 5.03 10.37 34.45
N ASN A 1051 3.90 9.77 34.04
CA ASN A 1051 3.55 8.36 34.24
C ASN A 1051 3.63 7.51 32.95
N VAL A 1052 4.34 7.99 31.92
CA VAL A 1052 4.55 7.28 30.66
C VAL A 1052 6.01 6.84 30.58
N TYR A 1053 6.27 5.55 30.35
CA TYR A 1053 7.63 5.10 30.00
C TYR A 1053 7.96 5.56 28.57
N VAL A 1054 9.09 6.21 28.33
CA VAL A 1054 9.48 6.68 26.99
C VAL A 1054 10.90 6.26 26.68
N ALA A 1055 11.14 5.63 25.53
CA ALA A 1055 12.50 5.33 25.08
C ALA A 1055 12.68 5.62 23.59
N GLN A 1056 13.84 6.20 23.26
CA GLN A 1056 14.29 6.40 21.89
C GLN A 1056 15.43 5.42 21.60
N VAL A 1057 15.25 4.57 20.58
CA VAL A 1057 16.10 3.40 20.31
C VAL A 1057 16.63 3.38 18.88
N ALA A 1058 17.81 2.77 18.70
CA ALA A 1058 18.43 2.51 17.39
C ALA A 1058 19.35 1.27 17.51
N PHE A 1059 18.90 0.10 17.04
CA PHE A 1059 19.65 -1.16 17.25
C PHE A 1059 21.01 -1.19 16.56
N GLY A 1060 21.15 -0.49 15.42
CA GLY A 1060 22.42 -0.40 14.68
C GLY A 1060 23.47 0.42 15.43
N ALA A 1061 23.04 1.36 16.27
CA ALA A 1061 23.93 2.16 17.11
C ALA A 1061 24.21 1.51 18.47
N LYS A 1062 23.19 0.97 19.16
CA LYS A 1062 23.33 0.42 20.52
C LYS A 1062 22.33 -0.71 20.82
N ASP A 1063 22.56 -1.87 20.24
CA ASP A 1063 21.75 -3.10 20.40
C ASP A 1063 21.35 -3.45 21.85
N ILE A 1064 22.28 -3.37 22.82
CA ILE A 1064 22.01 -3.66 24.23
C ILE A 1064 21.00 -2.65 24.83
N GLN A 1065 21.06 -1.38 24.43
CA GLN A 1065 20.10 -0.37 24.89
C GLN A 1065 18.71 -0.66 24.31
N THR A 1066 18.62 -1.01 23.03
CA THR A 1066 17.34 -1.41 22.41
C THR A 1066 16.71 -2.59 23.15
N LEU A 1067 17.47 -3.67 23.40
CA LEU A 1067 16.95 -4.82 24.14
C LEU A 1067 16.44 -4.43 25.54
N ARG A 1068 17.20 -3.60 26.26
CA ARG A 1068 16.83 -3.13 27.59
C ARG A 1068 15.54 -2.30 27.55
N ALA A 1069 15.40 -1.38 26.60
CA ALA A 1069 14.21 -0.55 26.46
C ALA A 1069 12.94 -1.38 26.23
N PHE A 1070 12.99 -2.42 25.39
CA PHE A 1070 11.85 -3.33 25.16
C PHE A 1070 11.46 -4.10 26.43
N MET A 1071 12.46 -4.58 27.18
CA MET A 1071 12.23 -5.28 28.45
C MET A 1071 11.64 -4.37 29.52
N GLU A 1072 12.13 -3.13 29.63
CA GLU A 1072 11.65 -2.15 30.59
C GLU A 1072 10.22 -1.69 30.24
N ALA A 1073 9.96 -1.34 28.98
CA ALA A 1073 8.65 -0.94 28.49
C ALA A 1073 7.56 -1.99 28.78
N GLU A 1074 7.81 -3.27 28.47
CA GLU A 1074 6.80 -4.32 28.70
C GLU A 1074 6.59 -4.66 30.17
N SER A 1075 7.63 -4.43 31.00
CA SER A 1075 7.56 -4.64 32.44
C SER A 1075 6.87 -3.49 33.18
N TYR A 1076 6.77 -2.31 32.56
CA TYR A 1076 6.12 -1.15 33.16
C TYR A 1076 4.61 -1.37 33.22
N ASP A 1077 4.00 -1.10 34.37
CA ASP A 1077 2.56 -1.27 34.56
C ASP A 1077 1.82 0.01 34.22
N GLY A 1078 1.85 0.36 32.94
CA GLY A 1078 1.31 1.61 32.43
C GLY A 1078 1.63 1.79 30.95
N PRO A 1079 1.37 2.98 30.40
CA PRO A 1079 1.63 3.27 29.00
C PRO A 1079 3.13 3.37 28.74
N SER A 1080 3.59 2.65 27.72
CA SER A 1080 4.98 2.65 27.28
C SER A 1080 5.09 3.09 25.82
N LEU A 1081 6.03 3.99 25.52
CA LEU A 1081 6.30 4.54 24.20
C LEU A 1081 7.75 4.26 23.76
N LEU A 1082 7.90 3.43 22.74
CA LEU A 1082 9.17 3.13 22.09
C LEU A 1082 9.21 3.82 20.72
N ILE A 1083 10.17 4.72 20.51
CA ILE A 1083 10.39 5.38 19.21
C ILE A 1083 11.69 4.85 18.59
N ALA A 1084 11.55 4.12 17.49
CA ALA A 1084 12.61 3.35 16.87
C ALA A 1084 13.04 3.97 15.54
N TYR A 1085 14.30 4.42 15.44
CA TYR A 1085 14.84 4.91 14.17
C TYR A 1085 14.87 3.78 13.14
N SER A 1086 14.18 3.98 12.03
CA SER A 1086 13.94 2.96 11.02
C SER A 1086 14.41 3.48 9.65
N PRO A 1087 15.67 3.24 9.26
CA PRO A 1087 16.15 3.63 7.93
C PRO A 1087 15.29 3.02 6.82
N CYS A 1088 15.02 3.81 5.77
CA CYS A 1088 14.09 3.46 4.70
C CYS A 1088 14.70 3.77 3.33
N ILE A 1089 14.25 3.03 2.31
CA ILE A 1089 14.58 3.32 0.89
C ILE A 1089 14.20 4.76 0.49
N ALA A 1090 13.20 5.36 1.13
CA ALA A 1090 12.77 6.74 0.90
C ALA A 1090 13.83 7.78 1.34
N HIS A 1091 14.82 7.38 2.16
CA HIS A 1091 15.97 8.25 2.49
C HIS A 1091 16.96 8.35 1.33
N GLY A 1092 16.85 7.45 0.35
CA GLY A 1092 17.78 7.33 -0.77
C GLY A 1092 19.18 6.92 -0.32
N ILE A 1093 19.22 5.90 0.55
CA ILE A 1093 20.43 5.24 1.04
C ILE A 1093 20.54 3.83 0.43
N ASP A 1094 21.76 3.32 0.32
CA ASP A 1094 21.97 1.89 0.10
C ASP A 1094 21.65 1.14 1.39
N MET A 1095 20.60 0.31 1.35
CA MET A 1095 20.08 -0.40 2.51
C MET A 1095 21.06 -1.43 3.08
N THR A 1096 22.14 -1.81 2.36
CA THR A 1096 23.22 -2.62 2.96
C THR A 1096 24.01 -1.85 4.03
N ASN A 1097 23.85 -0.52 4.12
CA ASN A 1097 24.47 0.35 5.13
C ASN A 1097 23.49 0.73 6.25
N ASN A 1098 22.36 0.02 6.41
CA ASN A 1098 21.34 0.36 7.41
C ASN A 1098 21.93 0.56 8.82
N LEU A 1099 22.80 -0.35 9.28
CA LEU A 1099 23.38 -0.28 10.63
C LEU A 1099 24.27 0.94 10.80
N ARG A 1100 25.15 1.17 9.82
CA ARG A 1100 25.98 2.37 9.75
C ARG A 1100 25.15 3.64 9.79
N GLN A 1101 23.99 3.67 9.13
CA GLN A 1101 23.14 4.86 9.14
C GLN A 1101 22.53 5.13 10.51
N GLN A 1102 22.11 4.10 11.23
CA GLN A 1102 21.66 4.26 12.61
C GLN A 1102 22.79 4.77 13.52
N GLU A 1103 24.01 4.24 13.37
CA GLU A 1103 25.19 4.70 14.11
C GLU A 1103 25.51 6.17 13.80
N LEU A 1104 25.50 6.58 12.54
CA LEU A 1104 25.73 7.97 12.13
C LEU A 1104 24.63 8.92 12.63
N ALA A 1105 23.37 8.50 12.60
CA ALA A 1105 22.26 9.28 13.13
C ALA A 1105 22.42 9.56 14.65
N VAL A 1106 22.86 8.57 15.42
CA VAL A 1106 23.14 8.74 16.86
C VAL A 1106 24.39 9.61 17.08
N ASN A 1107 25.50 9.31 16.39
CA ASN A 1107 26.76 10.02 16.57
C ASN A 1107 26.71 11.48 16.11
N SER A 1108 25.82 11.84 15.18
CA SER A 1108 25.58 13.22 14.77
C SER A 1108 24.61 13.98 15.69
N GLY A 1109 23.92 13.28 16.61
CA GLY A 1109 22.86 13.85 17.43
C GLY A 1109 21.52 14.03 16.72
N HIS A 1110 21.42 13.63 15.44
CA HIS A 1110 20.15 13.54 14.72
C HIS A 1110 19.14 12.67 15.48
N TRP A 1111 19.62 11.60 16.11
CA TRP A 1111 18.80 10.66 16.88
C TRP A 1111 19.43 10.36 18.25
N PRO A 1112 19.21 11.18 19.31
CA PRO A 1112 19.72 10.86 20.64
C PRO A 1112 19.06 9.61 21.22
N LEU A 1113 19.80 8.82 21.99
CA LEU A 1113 19.27 7.63 22.69
C LEU A 1113 19.08 7.96 24.17
N PHE A 1114 17.90 7.64 24.70
CA PHE A 1114 17.57 7.82 26.12
C PHE A 1114 16.39 6.93 26.52
N ARG A 1115 16.19 6.82 27.83
CA ARG A 1115 15.04 6.16 28.46
C ARG A 1115 14.52 7.03 29.60
N TYR A 1116 13.22 7.23 29.66
CA TYR A 1116 12.48 7.86 30.74
C TYR A 1116 11.67 6.77 31.42
N ASP A 1117 11.99 6.47 32.68
CA ASP A 1117 11.32 5.43 33.46
C ASP A 1117 10.64 6.05 34.70
N PRO A 1118 9.29 6.16 34.71
CA PRO A 1118 8.55 6.74 35.83
C PRO A 1118 8.86 6.10 37.19
N ARG A 1119 9.17 4.80 37.22
CA ARG A 1119 9.48 4.06 38.46
C ARG A 1119 10.71 4.58 39.19
N ARG A 1120 11.61 5.27 38.48
CA ARG A 1120 12.81 5.88 39.08
C ARG A 1120 12.45 7.12 39.87
N ALA A 1121 11.45 7.88 39.44
CA ALA A 1121 10.96 9.02 40.19
C ALA A 1121 10.38 8.60 41.56
N GLU A 1122 9.69 7.45 41.60
CA GLU A 1122 9.20 6.83 42.84
C GLU A 1122 10.34 6.46 43.81
N GLN A 1123 11.55 6.25 43.29
CA GLN A 1123 12.77 5.93 44.04
C GLN A 1123 13.59 7.19 44.39
N GLY A 1124 13.09 8.39 44.08
CA GLY A 1124 13.83 9.64 44.26
C GLY A 1124 14.96 9.85 43.24
N GLU A 1125 15.00 9.05 42.17
CA GLU A 1125 15.98 9.19 41.09
C GLU A 1125 15.40 9.96 39.90
N ASN A 1126 16.27 10.58 39.11
CA ASN A 1126 15.84 11.23 37.87
C ASN A 1126 15.31 10.17 36.88
N PRO A 1127 14.05 10.28 36.41
CA PRO A 1127 13.46 9.29 35.51
C PRO A 1127 14.15 9.26 34.14
N LEU A 1128 14.71 10.38 33.67
CA LEU A 1128 15.39 10.45 32.38
C LEU A 1128 16.86 10.03 32.49
N HIS A 1129 17.25 9.06 31.66
CA HIS A 1129 18.62 8.59 31.49
C HIS A 1129 19.08 8.76 30.04
N MET A 1130 20.16 9.52 29.82
CA MET A 1130 20.80 9.64 28.52
C MET A 1130 21.68 8.42 28.23
N ASP A 1131 21.36 7.67 27.16
CA ASP A 1131 22.11 6.47 26.76
C ASP A 1131 23.12 6.74 25.63
N SER A 1132 22.94 7.81 24.84
CA SER A 1132 23.90 8.25 23.81
C SER A 1132 24.90 9.26 24.36
N PRO A 1133 26.17 9.25 23.92
CA PRO A 1133 27.13 10.29 24.26
C PRO A 1133 26.81 11.62 23.56
N LYS A 1134 27.61 12.67 23.87
CA LYS A 1134 27.55 13.95 23.15
C LYS A 1134 27.83 13.70 21.66
N PRO A 1135 27.12 14.39 20.74
CA PRO A 1135 27.39 14.27 19.31
C PRO A 1135 28.88 14.46 18.99
N SER A 1136 29.44 13.53 18.23
CA SER A 1136 30.85 13.45 17.86
C SER A 1136 31.09 13.60 16.36
N VAL A 1137 30.03 13.57 15.54
CA VAL A 1137 30.07 13.74 14.09
C VAL A 1137 29.26 15.00 13.71
N PRO A 1138 29.72 15.84 12.79
CA PRO A 1138 28.91 16.93 12.25
C PRO A 1138 27.62 16.42 11.58
N TYR A 1139 26.50 17.13 11.74
CA TYR A 1139 25.23 16.76 11.10
C TYR A 1139 25.34 16.72 9.57
N THR A 1140 26.14 17.61 8.99
CA THR A 1140 26.44 17.64 7.55
C THR A 1140 26.93 16.31 7.02
N ASP A 1141 27.73 15.59 7.80
CA ASP A 1141 28.35 14.33 7.37
C ASP A 1141 27.31 13.20 7.34
N PHE A 1142 26.33 13.23 8.25
CA PHE A 1142 25.17 12.33 8.21
C PHE A 1142 24.25 12.69 7.03
N ALA A 1143 23.84 13.95 6.92
CA ALA A 1143 22.95 14.43 5.86
C ALA A 1143 23.53 14.15 4.46
N ALA A 1144 24.85 14.28 4.30
CA ALA A 1144 25.56 14.01 3.05
C ALA A 1144 25.55 12.54 2.60
N THR A 1145 25.08 11.61 3.44
CA THR A 1145 24.93 10.20 3.06
C THR A 1145 23.54 9.86 2.53
N GLU A 1146 22.57 10.77 2.64
CA GLU A 1146 21.18 10.52 2.26
C GLU A 1146 20.77 11.43 1.09
N THR A 1147 20.19 10.82 0.05
CA THR A 1147 19.77 11.57 -1.14
C THR A 1147 18.73 12.64 -0.80
N ARG A 1148 17.88 12.39 0.21
CA ARG A 1148 16.84 13.35 0.65
C ARG A 1148 17.39 14.69 1.14
N PHE A 1149 18.66 14.79 1.55
CA PHE A 1149 19.29 16.07 1.87
C PHE A 1149 20.20 16.56 0.73
N ASN A 1150 20.98 15.66 0.14
CA ASN A 1150 21.92 16.01 -0.94
C ASN A 1150 21.25 16.59 -2.18
N MET A 1151 20.06 16.08 -2.53
CA MET A 1151 19.33 16.59 -3.70
C MET A 1151 18.99 18.07 -3.54
N LEU A 1152 18.77 18.55 -2.31
CA LEU A 1152 18.49 19.96 -2.05
C LEU A 1152 19.68 20.85 -2.35
N ALA A 1153 20.90 20.41 -2.04
CA ALA A 1153 22.11 21.14 -2.40
C ALA A 1153 22.28 21.31 -3.92
N HIS A 1154 21.60 20.49 -4.72
CA HIS A 1154 21.60 20.60 -6.18
C HIS A 1154 20.47 21.46 -6.74
N THR A 1155 19.27 21.37 -6.16
CA THR A 1155 18.08 22.08 -6.64
C THR A 1155 17.97 23.49 -6.04
N ASN A 1156 18.38 23.67 -4.79
CA ASN A 1156 18.30 24.94 -4.05
C ASN A 1156 19.46 25.07 -3.03
N PRO A 1157 20.67 25.45 -3.47
CA PRO A 1157 21.89 25.42 -2.65
C PRO A 1157 21.87 26.39 -1.46
N GLU A 1158 21.23 27.55 -1.60
CA GLU A 1158 21.14 28.55 -0.52
C GLU A 1158 20.30 28.02 0.65
N ASP A 1159 19.15 27.43 0.34
CA ASP A 1159 18.30 26.79 1.35
C ASP A 1159 18.97 25.57 1.97
N ALA A 1160 19.69 24.77 1.18
CA ALA A 1160 20.46 23.64 1.70
C ALA A 1160 21.49 24.07 2.76
N GLU A 1161 22.26 25.12 2.50
CA GLU A 1161 23.24 25.65 3.47
C GLU A 1161 22.56 26.24 4.71
N ARG A 1162 21.46 26.98 4.52
CA ARG A 1162 20.68 27.55 5.62
C ARG A 1162 20.11 26.45 6.53
N TYR A 1163 19.39 25.50 5.96
CA TYR A 1163 18.75 24.41 6.73
C TYR A 1163 19.78 23.50 7.39
N SER A 1164 20.94 23.27 6.77
CA SER A 1164 22.02 22.47 7.39
C SER A 1164 22.57 23.14 8.66
N ARG A 1165 22.81 24.46 8.62
CA ARG A 1165 23.23 25.23 9.82
C ARG A 1165 22.14 25.22 10.90
N GLU A 1166 20.89 25.41 10.52
CA GLU A 1166 19.75 25.40 11.44
C GLU A 1166 19.55 24.02 12.07
N ALA A 1167 19.65 22.94 11.30
CA ALA A 1167 19.59 21.56 11.78
C ALA A 1167 20.66 21.29 12.84
N GLN A 1168 21.92 21.66 12.56
CA GLN A 1168 23.01 21.50 13.52
C GLN A 1168 22.74 22.27 14.82
N HIS A 1169 22.19 23.48 14.73
CA HIS A 1169 21.80 24.28 15.89
C HIS A 1169 20.70 23.61 16.70
N ILE A 1170 19.61 23.17 16.06
CA ILE A 1170 18.48 22.47 16.68
C ILE A 1170 18.95 21.20 17.40
N ILE A 1171 19.77 20.37 16.74
CA ILE A 1171 20.32 19.14 17.30
C ILE A 1171 21.15 19.44 18.56
N SER A 1172 22.03 20.44 18.47
CA SER A 1172 22.89 20.84 19.59
C SER A 1172 22.09 21.39 20.78
N LEU A 1173 21.00 22.12 20.51
CA LEU A 1173 20.10 22.61 21.54
C LEU A 1173 19.30 21.47 22.19
N ARG A 1174 18.71 20.58 21.38
CA ARG A 1174 17.92 19.43 21.86
C ARG A 1174 18.75 18.51 22.75
N TYR A 1175 19.98 18.17 22.33
CA TYR A 1175 20.86 17.34 23.15
C TYR A 1175 21.21 18.01 24.50
N ARG A 1176 21.51 19.32 24.49
CA ARG A 1176 21.78 20.09 25.71
C ARG A 1176 20.57 20.10 26.64
N TRP A 1177 19.38 20.32 26.09
CA TRP A 1177 18.13 20.30 26.85
C TRP A 1177 17.93 18.94 27.53
N TYR A 1178 17.97 17.84 26.78
CA TYR A 1178 17.78 16.51 27.38
C TYR A 1178 18.84 16.18 28.43
N THR A 1179 20.09 16.60 28.21
CA THR A 1179 21.16 16.43 29.20
C THR A 1179 20.88 17.24 30.48
N GLN A 1180 20.29 18.44 30.36
CA GLN A 1180 19.88 19.23 31.53
C GLN A 1180 18.72 18.55 32.27
N LEU A 1181 17.70 18.08 31.56
CA LEU A 1181 16.58 17.35 32.15
C LEU A 1181 17.05 16.11 32.92
N ALA A 1182 17.97 15.33 32.35
CA ALA A 1182 18.55 14.14 32.98
C ALA A 1182 19.46 14.44 34.20
N ARG A 1183 19.76 15.71 34.46
CA ARG A 1183 20.57 16.19 35.60
C ARG A 1183 19.77 17.00 36.62
N LEU A 1184 18.48 17.25 36.36
CA LEU A 1184 17.63 17.92 37.33
C LEU A 1184 17.60 17.10 38.62
N ALA A 1185 17.79 17.77 39.76
CA ALA A 1185 17.60 17.16 41.06
C ALA A 1185 16.11 16.84 41.23
N VAL A 1186 15.80 15.61 41.63
CA VAL A 1186 14.46 15.23 42.06
C VAL A 1186 14.41 15.51 43.56
N GLY A 1187 13.48 16.35 44.02
CA GLY A 1187 13.37 16.69 45.43
C GLY A 1187 13.07 15.45 46.26
N GLU A 1188 13.69 15.33 47.44
CA GLU A 1188 13.23 14.39 48.47
C GLU A 1188 11.76 14.73 48.73
N GLY A 1189 10.85 13.76 48.55
CA GLY A 1189 9.45 13.95 48.85
C GLY A 1189 9.34 14.50 50.28
N GLU A 1190 8.68 15.65 50.45
CA GLU A 1190 8.25 16.07 51.77
C GLU A 1190 7.40 14.91 52.32
N GLY A 1191 7.95 14.22 53.32
CA GLY A 1191 7.28 13.08 53.91
C GLY A 1191 5.88 13.48 54.34
N ASP A 1192 4.91 12.60 54.06
CA ASP A 1192 3.58 12.65 54.66
C ASP A 1192 3.72 12.57 56.19
N ASP A 1193 3.82 13.75 56.80
CA ASP A 1193 3.50 14.00 58.20
C ASP A 1193 2.14 14.72 58.23
N ARG A 1194 1.06 14.05 57.74
CA ARG A 1194 -0.36 14.31 58.12
C ARG A 1194 -1.26 13.09 58.00
#